data_AF-A0A9W9HSI4-F1
#
_entry.id   AF-A0A9W9HSI4-F1
#
_cell.length_a   1.000
_cell.length_b   1.000
_cell.length_c   1.000
_cell.angle_alpha   90.00
_cell.angle_beta   90.00
_cell.angle_gamma   90.00
#
_symmetry.space_group_name_H-M   'P 1'
#
loop_
_entity.id
_entity.type
_entity.pdbx_description
1 polymer ?
#
loop_
_entity_poly.entity_id
_entity_poly.type
_entity_poly.pdbx_seq_one_letter_code
_entity_poly.pdbx_strand_id
1 'polypeptide(L)'
;MTFIQQQAQFELLRAMATHKPVLPLTRRGYQAVAAVQVAHKKTTAERESAELKAPSWPPWKEEKMGIDAQRGNEGIFSRAMNILSQMREAGYSPGLWEKTAAILAGWDTDGSPTVQTRTFMKHPRRFRHGLRIDRHQDIWVARIRATRTLREAWACFLSYKNHRLPSHPEVYAAMAERLIYGQLSVKRGFDPAAQALPGDGLEVYPEPSSARDLIYVSSDPPPIDVFVDDMIAHGFRPSGRLLGLLLKTAPNFRLGMHYLRWSGMTDSQLEALCTVWSRPLEYQNELQIKAVRGISDGLFGSLIKFLCTPSNVAVRNLARDMQMADQFPALVEQRQAHGSVVEERTRDPLVVMSDFEPGPGQSCPPRMLWHALQLTKLRQSHNHSAWTTILFTMGRDRLRGRPSSRTRSIYRIVAWHEILWVSRLMNEDHVELGEKGFHTLCVAFGKAVRAELEHPGSFEKALAGMQRAIRGDLIQADHRASSLDDMTETGLQVLKAEFHRLVLPGSPISGLTEQSSFINGDTGNEISVSPGLHVPSFATLHAFVRALGTVGDDEGLLHLLRWMSRSAVPLEEASDEHLNGARMMRQTLVAIRVFLEKLHQPIGARVASDSEAYDIVSRTPGWEWPSDADVEDYLAEPVYYV
;
A
#
# COMPACT_ATOMS: atom_id res chain seq x y z
N MET A 1 -12.51 -5.31 -1.76
CA MET A 1 -13.02 -6.12 -0.59
C MET A 1 -14.41 -5.66 -0.14
N THR A 2 -14.70 -4.35 -0.19
CA THR A 2 -16.01 -3.76 0.14
C THR A 2 -17.12 -4.12 -0.86
N PHE A 3 -16.80 -4.21 -2.14
CA PHE A 3 -17.75 -4.63 -3.19
C PHE A 3 -18.32 -6.04 -2.95
N ILE A 4 -17.46 -7.05 -2.77
CA ILE A 4 -17.89 -8.43 -2.52
C ILE A 4 -18.79 -8.52 -1.27
N GLN A 5 -18.43 -7.80 -0.20
CA GLN A 5 -19.25 -7.74 1.01
C GLN A 5 -20.62 -7.09 0.75
N GLN A 6 -20.66 -6.01 -0.03
CA GLN A 6 -21.92 -5.36 -0.39
C GLN A 6 -22.79 -6.27 -1.26
N GLN A 7 -22.22 -6.94 -2.26
CA GLN A 7 -22.96 -7.85 -3.13
C GLN A 7 -23.56 -9.01 -2.33
N ALA A 8 -22.75 -9.62 -1.45
CA ALA A 8 -23.23 -10.67 -0.55
C ALA A 8 -24.34 -10.17 0.39
N GLN A 9 -24.22 -8.96 0.93
CA GLN A 9 -25.27 -8.34 1.74
C GLN A 9 -26.54 -8.07 0.93
N PHE A 10 -26.43 -7.61 -0.31
CA PHE A 10 -27.57 -7.33 -1.17
C PHE A 10 -28.36 -8.60 -1.50
N GLU A 11 -27.68 -9.68 -1.91
CA GLU A 11 -28.32 -10.97 -2.17
C GLU A 11 -29.01 -11.53 -0.92
N LEU A 12 -28.37 -11.40 0.26
CA LEU A 12 -28.98 -11.81 1.52
C LEU A 12 -30.25 -10.99 1.83
N LEU A 13 -30.19 -9.66 1.71
CA LEU A 13 -31.33 -8.78 1.94
C LEU A 13 -32.48 -9.07 0.98
N ARG A 14 -32.16 -9.35 -0.28
CA ARG A 14 -33.15 -9.76 -1.30
C ARG A 14 -33.81 -11.08 -0.91
N ALA A 15 -33.03 -12.09 -0.52
CA ALA A 15 -33.55 -13.38 -0.06
C ALA A 15 -34.47 -13.21 1.17
N MET A 16 -34.07 -12.39 2.15
CA MET A 16 -34.87 -12.06 3.34
C MET A 16 -36.20 -11.38 2.98
N ALA A 17 -36.19 -10.45 2.02
CA ALA A 17 -37.38 -9.74 1.56
C ALA A 17 -38.35 -10.66 0.79
N THR A 18 -37.83 -11.66 0.08
CA THR A 18 -38.66 -12.64 -0.65
C THR A 18 -39.22 -13.76 0.24
N HIS A 19 -38.73 -13.90 1.47
CA HIS A 19 -39.22 -14.91 2.41
C HIS A 19 -40.65 -14.58 2.89
N LYS A 20 -41.42 -15.63 3.23
CA LYS A 20 -42.79 -15.50 3.75
C LYS A 20 -42.90 -16.23 5.09
N PRO A 21 -43.13 -15.53 6.22
CA PRO A 21 -43.23 -14.07 6.35
C PRO A 21 -41.89 -13.37 6.09
N VAL A 22 -41.93 -12.07 5.76
CA VAL A 22 -40.71 -11.26 5.53
C VAL A 22 -39.84 -11.29 6.78
N LEU A 23 -38.54 -11.59 6.61
CA LEU A 23 -37.59 -11.62 7.72
C LEU A 23 -37.15 -10.19 8.07
N PRO A 24 -37.41 -9.68 9.28
CA PRO A 24 -36.99 -8.35 9.66
C PRO A 24 -35.48 -8.30 9.93
N LEU A 25 -34.88 -7.13 9.69
CA LEU A 25 -33.49 -6.87 10.06
C LEU A 25 -33.35 -6.72 11.58
N THR A 26 -32.36 -7.43 12.13
CA THR A 26 -31.94 -7.23 13.53
C THR A 26 -31.11 -5.95 13.66
N ARG A 27 -30.95 -5.42 14.89
CA ARG A 27 -29.99 -4.33 15.18
C ARG A 27 -28.61 -4.61 14.57
N ARG A 28 -28.09 -5.84 14.72
CA ARG A 28 -26.80 -6.24 14.15
C ARG A 28 -26.80 -6.24 12.62
N GLY A 29 -27.92 -6.61 12.00
CA GLY A 29 -28.10 -6.51 10.55
C GLY A 29 -27.97 -5.07 10.07
N TYR A 30 -28.72 -4.13 10.67
CA TYR A 30 -28.61 -2.71 10.36
C TYR A 30 -27.19 -2.17 10.57
N GLN A 31 -26.55 -2.51 11.69
CA GLN A 31 -25.16 -2.12 11.96
C GLN A 31 -24.19 -2.66 10.90
N ALA A 32 -24.36 -3.91 10.45
CA ALA A 32 -23.50 -4.52 9.43
C ALA A 32 -23.67 -3.85 8.06
N VAL A 33 -24.89 -3.53 7.66
CA VAL A 33 -25.16 -2.83 6.39
C VAL A 33 -24.63 -1.38 6.46
N ALA A 34 -24.89 -0.67 7.56
CA ALA A 34 -24.39 0.69 7.76
C ALA A 34 -22.86 0.75 7.77
N ALA A 35 -22.18 -0.21 8.42
CA ALA A 35 -20.72 -0.29 8.44
C ALA A 35 -20.12 -0.45 7.04
N VAL A 36 -20.75 -1.24 6.17
CA VAL A 36 -20.33 -1.39 4.76
C VAL A 36 -20.56 -0.09 4.00
N GLN A 37 -21.71 0.57 4.16
CA GLN A 37 -21.97 1.85 3.48
C GLN A 37 -21.00 2.96 3.91
N VAL A 38 -20.61 3.04 5.19
CA VAL A 38 -19.58 3.98 5.67
C VAL A 38 -18.21 3.68 5.05
N ALA A 39 -17.92 2.42 4.69
CA ALA A 39 -16.65 2.03 4.08
C ALA A 39 -16.62 2.19 2.55
N HIS A 40 -17.73 2.58 1.91
CA HIS A 40 -17.84 2.75 0.46
C HIS A 40 -17.46 4.15 -0.01
N LYS A 41 -17.13 4.28 -1.31
CA LYS A 41 -16.95 5.60 -1.94
C LYS A 41 -18.27 6.37 -1.93
N LYS A 42 -18.19 7.70 -1.85
CA LYS A 42 -19.36 8.57 -1.97
C LYS A 42 -20.08 8.32 -3.30
N THR A 43 -21.41 8.25 -3.30
CA THR A 43 -22.20 8.25 -4.54
C THR A 43 -22.08 9.60 -5.25
N THR A 44 -22.48 9.68 -6.52
CA THR A 44 -22.54 10.96 -7.26
C THR A 44 -23.31 12.01 -6.46
N ALA A 45 -24.52 11.70 -5.99
CA ALA A 45 -25.31 12.60 -5.16
C ALA A 45 -24.62 13.00 -3.84
N GLU A 46 -23.96 12.05 -3.14
CA GLU A 46 -23.20 12.34 -1.92
C GLU A 46 -21.98 13.23 -2.19
N ARG A 47 -21.31 13.08 -3.34
CA ARG A 47 -20.18 13.92 -3.75
C ARG A 47 -20.62 15.35 -4.04
N GLU A 48 -21.70 15.50 -4.80
CA GLU A 48 -22.25 16.81 -5.15
C GLU A 48 -22.74 17.55 -3.89
N SER A 49 -23.40 16.83 -2.97
CA SER A 49 -23.73 17.36 -1.63
C SER A 49 -22.48 17.75 -0.81
N ALA A 50 -21.41 16.95 -0.87
CA ALA A 50 -20.16 17.27 -0.19
C ALA A 50 -19.45 18.51 -0.77
N GLU A 51 -19.58 18.76 -2.08
CA GLU A 51 -19.06 19.96 -2.74
C GLU A 51 -19.81 21.24 -2.35
N LEU A 52 -21.09 21.12 -1.98
CA LEU A 52 -21.91 22.24 -1.48
C LEU A 52 -21.67 22.56 0.00
N LYS A 53 -20.80 21.84 0.69
CA LYS A 53 -20.47 22.15 2.10
C LYS A 53 -19.62 23.42 2.20
N ALA A 54 -20.05 24.32 3.10
CA ALA A 54 -19.36 25.55 3.45
C ALA A 54 -17.90 25.27 3.82
N PRO A 55 -16.95 26.18 3.49
CA PRO A 55 -15.58 26.14 4.00
C PRO A 55 -15.50 26.30 5.53
N SER A 56 -16.50 26.93 6.16
CA SER A 56 -16.57 27.13 7.60
C SER A 56 -16.88 25.84 8.38
N TRP A 57 -16.64 25.88 9.70
CA TRP A 57 -16.94 24.77 10.62
C TRP A 57 -17.98 25.19 11.67
N PRO A 58 -19.12 24.46 11.83
CA PRO A 58 -19.51 23.26 11.10
C PRO A 58 -19.83 23.48 9.61
N PRO A 59 -19.61 22.48 8.73
CA PRO A 59 -19.76 22.59 7.28
C PRO A 59 -21.22 22.52 6.82
N TRP A 60 -21.99 23.58 7.06
CA TRP A 60 -23.37 23.71 6.59
C TRP A 60 -23.47 23.78 5.06
N LYS A 61 -24.60 23.40 4.48
CA LYS A 61 -24.85 23.53 3.04
C LYS A 61 -24.85 25.02 2.66
N GLU A 62 -24.09 25.38 1.64
CA GLU A 62 -24.09 26.69 1.00
C GLU A 62 -24.51 26.54 -0.45
N GLU A 63 -25.50 27.34 -0.86
CA GLU A 63 -25.94 27.42 -2.25
C GLU A 63 -24.93 28.27 -3.03
N LYS A 64 -24.22 27.66 -3.99
CA LYS A 64 -23.16 28.34 -4.77
C LYS A 64 -23.72 28.91 -6.06
N MET A 65 -24.68 28.22 -6.66
CA MET A 65 -25.37 28.57 -7.90
C MET A 65 -26.89 28.52 -7.72
N GLY A 66 -27.63 29.27 -8.55
CA GLY A 66 -29.10 29.29 -8.48
C GLY A 66 -29.78 27.92 -8.72
N ILE A 67 -29.08 26.99 -9.39
CA ILE A 67 -29.54 25.61 -9.58
C ILE A 67 -29.42 24.75 -8.31
N ASP A 68 -28.57 25.14 -7.35
CA ASP A 68 -28.35 24.39 -6.11
C ASP A 68 -29.54 24.47 -5.15
N ALA A 69 -30.31 25.57 -5.25
CA ALA A 69 -31.56 25.76 -4.52
C ALA A 69 -32.66 24.81 -5.02
N GLN A 70 -32.68 24.50 -6.32
CA GLN A 70 -33.69 23.62 -6.93
C GLN A 70 -33.41 22.13 -6.69
N ARG A 71 -32.17 21.79 -6.33
CA ARG A 71 -31.69 20.41 -6.21
C ARG A 71 -32.23 19.64 -4.99
N GLY A 72 -32.82 20.35 -4.02
CA GLY A 72 -33.37 19.73 -2.82
C GLY A 72 -32.31 19.16 -1.87
N ASN A 73 -32.66 18.02 -1.24
CA ASN A 73 -31.88 17.40 -0.14
C ASN A 73 -31.19 16.08 -0.55
N GLU A 74 -31.09 15.79 -1.84
CA GLU A 74 -30.43 14.58 -2.32
C GLU A 74 -28.95 14.55 -1.91
N GLY A 75 -28.49 13.41 -1.40
CA GLY A 75 -27.11 13.24 -0.94
C GLY A 75 -26.74 13.98 0.36
N ILE A 76 -27.63 14.80 0.93
CA ILE A 76 -27.41 15.43 2.25
C ILE A 76 -27.37 14.38 3.37
N PHE A 77 -28.31 13.43 3.32
CA PHE A 77 -28.26 12.22 4.12
C PHE A 77 -27.57 11.13 3.32
N SER A 78 -26.39 10.71 3.78
CA SER A 78 -25.66 9.61 3.16
C SER A 78 -26.44 8.30 3.24
N ARG A 79 -26.10 7.33 2.39
CA ARG A 79 -26.68 5.98 2.42
C ARG A 79 -26.58 5.35 3.80
N ALA A 80 -25.46 5.54 4.48
CA ALA A 80 -25.26 5.08 5.85
C ALA A 80 -26.25 5.75 6.83
N MET A 81 -26.48 7.06 6.72
CA MET A 81 -27.48 7.75 7.54
C MET A 81 -28.90 7.28 7.27
N ASN A 82 -29.27 6.99 6.02
CA ASN A 82 -30.59 6.47 5.69
C ASN A 82 -30.83 5.11 6.35
N ILE A 83 -29.82 4.24 6.37
CA ILE A 83 -29.90 2.94 7.08
C ILE A 83 -30.06 3.16 8.60
N LEU A 84 -29.35 4.13 9.18
CA LEU A 84 -29.50 4.46 10.61
C LEU A 84 -30.87 5.07 10.94
N SER A 85 -31.49 5.81 10.00
CA SER A 85 -32.88 6.29 10.14
C SER A 85 -33.87 5.13 10.10
N GLN A 86 -33.76 4.25 9.11
CA GLN A 86 -34.60 3.05 9.00
C GLN A 86 -34.48 2.16 10.23
N MET A 87 -33.27 2.01 10.77
CA MET A 87 -33.05 1.30 12.03
C MET A 87 -33.83 1.92 13.20
N ARG A 88 -33.89 3.26 13.27
CA ARG A 88 -34.66 3.97 14.30
C ARG A 88 -36.16 3.80 14.09
N GLU A 89 -36.64 3.90 12.86
CA GLU A 89 -38.03 3.68 12.48
C GLU A 89 -38.49 2.24 12.79
N ALA A 90 -37.59 1.27 12.67
CA ALA A 90 -37.81 -0.12 13.09
C ALA A 90 -37.83 -0.32 14.62
N GLY A 91 -37.70 0.75 15.42
CA GLY A 91 -37.82 0.72 16.88
C GLY A 91 -36.51 0.54 17.64
N TYR A 92 -35.35 0.52 16.96
CA TYR A 92 -34.07 0.39 17.66
C TYR A 92 -33.51 1.77 18.05
N SER A 93 -33.43 2.01 19.37
CA SER A 93 -32.81 3.24 19.90
C SER A 93 -31.31 3.32 19.57
N PRO A 94 -30.79 4.52 19.22
CA PRO A 94 -29.38 4.68 18.87
C PRO A 94 -28.49 4.56 20.12
N GLY A 95 -27.52 3.66 20.06
CA GLY A 95 -26.47 3.50 21.06
C GLY A 95 -25.20 4.26 20.68
N LEU A 96 -24.12 3.97 21.40
CA LEU A 96 -22.80 4.57 21.15
C LEU A 96 -22.29 4.28 19.73
N TRP A 97 -22.47 3.05 19.26
CA TRP A 97 -22.00 2.64 17.93
C TRP A 97 -22.75 3.41 16.84
N GLU A 98 -24.08 3.50 16.93
CA GLU A 98 -24.91 4.20 15.95
C GLU A 98 -24.63 5.71 15.93
N LYS A 99 -24.41 6.34 17.10
CA LYS A 99 -24.00 7.76 17.16
C LYS A 99 -22.62 8.00 16.56
N THR A 100 -21.68 7.09 16.81
CA THR A 100 -20.34 7.14 16.21
C THR A 100 -20.41 6.98 14.69
N ALA A 101 -21.24 6.05 14.20
CA ALA A 101 -21.50 5.84 12.79
C ALA A 101 -22.14 7.09 12.15
N ALA A 102 -23.08 7.74 12.83
CA ALA A 102 -23.72 8.96 12.35
C ALA A 102 -22.72 10.10 12.14
N ILE A 103 -21.80 10.32 13.09
CA ILE A 103 -20.73 11.34 12.97
C ILE A 103 -19.87 11.09 11.75
N LEU A 104 -19.47 9.85 11.51
CA LEU A 104 -18.67 9.48 10.35
C LEU A 104 -19.47 9.53 9.04
N ALA A 105 -20.79 9.33 9.13
CA ALA A 105 -21.72 9.40 8.00
C ALA A 105 -22.17 10.84 7.66
N GLY A 106 -21.70 11.84 8.42
CA GLY A 106 -21.85 13.26 8.10
C GLY A 106 -22.69 14.09 9.09
N TRP A 107 -23.08 13.55 10.25
CA TRP A 107 -23.97 14.22 11.21
C TRP A 107 -23.58 13.97 12.67
N ASP A 108 -23.31 15.04 13.43
CA ASP A 108 -23.00 14.96 14.85
C ASP A 108 -24.26 14.76 15.71
N THR A 109 -24.03 14.35 16.95
CA THR A 109 -25.01 14.14 18.01
C THR A 109 -25.82 15.37 18.41
N ASP A 110 -25.35 16.58 18.08
CA ASP A 110 -26.07 17.85 18.28
C ASP A 110 -26.85 18.30 17.03
N GLY A 111 -26.80 17.51 15.95
CA GLY A 111 -27.45 17.81 14.68
C GLY A 111 -26.63 18.72 13.75
N SER A 112 -25.41 19.11 14.13
CA SER A 112 -24.50 19.81 13.23
C SER A 112 -23.93 18.85 12.16
N PRO A 113 -23.69 19.33 10.92
CA PRO A 113 -23.08 18.52 9.89
C PRO A 113 -21.59 18.29 10.18
N THR A 114 -21.06 17.17 9.72
CA THR A 114 -19.63 16.83 9.75
C THR A 114 -19.17 16.37 8.36
N VAL A 115 -17.87 16.10 8.20
CA VAL A 115 -17.36 15.51 6.96
C VAL A 115 -17.67 14.02 6.92
N GLN A 116 -18.40 13.59 5.89
CA GLN A 116 -18.64 12.16 5.64
C GLN A 116 -17.30 11.48 5.35
N THR A 117 -16.88 10.62 6.26
CA THR A 117 -15.54 10.03 6.32
C THR A 117 -15.60 8.54 6.11
N ARG A 118 -14.97 8.08 5.02
CA ARG A 118 -14.86 6.68 4.66
C ARG A 118 -14.00 5.94 5.67
N THR A 119 -14.55 4.95 6.35
CA THR A 119 -13.78 4.15 7.31
C THR A 119 -14.36 2.76 7.55
N PHE A 120 -13.49 1.80 7.85
CA PHE A 120 -13.91 0.50 8.39
C PHE A 120 -14.27 0.65 9.86
N MET A 121 -15.55 0.45 10.18
CA MET A 121 -16.05 0.58 11.55
C MET A 121 -15.62 -0.60 12.43
N LYS A 122 -15.32 -0.32 13.71
CA LYS A 122 -15.07 -1.37 14.71
C LYS A 122 -16.37 -2.16 14.95
N HIS A 123 -16.23 -3.44 15.30
CA HIS A 123 -17.38 -4.26 15.66
C HIS A 123 -18.14 -3.67 16.87
N PRO A 124 -19.49 -3.67 16.88
CA PRO A 124 -20.28 -3.16 17.99
C PRO A 124 -19.94 -3.89 19.30
N ARG A 125 -19.47 -3.14 20.30
CA ARG A 125 -19.26 -3.66 21.65
C ARG A 125 -20.52 -3.47 22.48
N ARG A 126 -20.85 -4.45 23.34
CA ARG A 126 -21.95 -4.31 24.30
C ARG A 126 -21.58 -3.26 25.34
N PHE A 127 -22.21 -2.09 25.27
CA PHE A 127 -22.01 -1.02 26.24
C PHE A 127 -22.90 -1.25 27.46
N ARG A 128 -22.36 -1.11 28.68
CA ARG A 128 -23.17 -1.16 29.91
C ARG A 128 -23.99 0.13 30.00
N HIS A 129 -25.32 0.00 30.10
CA HIS A 129 -26.22 1.13 30.26
C HIS A 129 -25.85 1.97 31.51
N GLY A 130 -25.79 3.30 31.38
CA GLY A 130 -25.63 4.22 32.52
C GLY A 130 -24.68 5.42 32.31
N LEU A 131 -23.74 5.34 31.38
CA LEU A 131 -22.83 6.47 31.07
C LEU A 131 -23.42 7.38 29.98
N ARG A 132 -23.26 8.70 30.14
CA ARG A 132 -23.66 9.69 29.11
C ARG A 132 -22.89 9.44 27.82
N ILE A 133 -23.57 8.88 26.82
CA ILE A 133 -22.98 8.44 25.54
C ILE A 133 -22.20 9.57 24.86
N ASP A 134 -22.70 10.80 24.93
CA ASP A 134 -22.10 11.97 24.24
C ASP A 134 -20.76 12.41 24.85
N ARG A 135 -20.41 11.89 26.03
CA ARG A 135 -19.11 12.13 26.70
C ARG A 135 -18.11 10.99 26.51
N HIS A 136 -18.48 9.95 25.76
CA HIS A 136 -17.62 8.80 25.51
C HIS A 136 -16.49 9.13 24.54
N GLN A 137 -15.31 8.55 24.73
CA GLN A 137 -14.13 8.80 23.90
C GLN A 137 -14.35 8.52 22.40
N ASP A 138 -15.15 7.50 22.07
CA ASP A 138 -15.42 7.13 20.67
C ASP A 138 -16.13 8.24 19.89
N ILE A 139 -16.99 9.03 20.57
CA ILE A 139 -17.64 10.21 19.98
C ILE A 139 -16.60 11.26 19.61
N TRP A 140 -15.65 11.54 20.50
CA TRP A 140 -14.59 12.51 20.25
C TRP A 140 -13.59 12.05 19.20
N VAL A 141 -13.25 10.76 19.17
CA VAL A 141 -12.46 10.15 18.10
C VAL A 141 -13.16 10.33 16.75
N ALA A 142 -14.48 10.06 16.70
CA ALA A 142 -15.27 10.25 15.48
C ALA A 142 -15.30 11.71 15.03
N ARG A 143 -15.49 12.66 15.95
CA ARG A 143 -15.47 14.10 15.66
C ARG A 143 -14.15 14.56 15.05
N ILE A 144 -13.02 14.20 15.68
CA ILE A 144 -11.66 14.51 15.16
C ILE A 144 -11.44 13.87 13.78
N ARG A 145 -12.00 12.68 13.55
CA ARG A 145 -11.92 11.99 12.25
C ARG A 145 -12.87 12.53 11.21
N ALA A 146 -13.95 13.19 11.58
CA ALA A 146 -14.96 13.69 10.65
C ALA A 146 -14.75 15.18 10.30
N THR A 147 -13.50 15.64 10.25
CA THR A 147 -13.11 17.01 9.88
C THR A 147 -12.43 17.06 8.50
N ARG A 148 -12.38 18.25 7.90
CA ARG A 148 -11.72 18.53 6.62
C ARG A 148 -10.29 19.01 6.84
N THR A 149 -10.08 19.95 7.77
CA THR A 149 -8.78 20.59 8.00
C THR A 149 -8.12 20.14 9.31
N LEU A 150 -6.84 20.50 9.48
CA LEU A 150 -6.09 20.20 10.69
C LEU A 150 -6.59 21.07 11.85
N ARG A 151 -6.90 22.35 11.59
CA ARG A 151 -7.38 23.28 12.60
C ARG A 151 -8.77 22.90 13.12
N GLU A 152 -9.66 22.40 12.27
CA GLU A 152 -10.96 21.84 12.69
C GLU A 152 -10.78 20.64 13.63
N ALA A 153 -9.90 19.68 13.28
CA ALA A 153 -9.58 18.54 14.13
C ALA A 153 -9.01 18.99 15.50
N TRP A 154 -8.14 19.99 15.48
CA TRP A 154 -7.56 20.57 16.68
C TRP A 154 -8.61 21.26 17.55
N ALA A 155 -9.57 21.98 16.95
CA ALA A 155 -10.70 22.57 17.68
C ALA A 155 -11.53 21.49 18.41
N CYS A 156 -11.82 20.36 17.75
CA CYS A 156 -12.48 19.22 18.40
C CYS A 156 -11.66 18.65 19.57
N PHE A 157 -10.33 18.54 19.41
CA PHE A 157 -9.43 18.07 20.47
C PHE A 157 -9.36 19.03 21.67
N LEU A 158 -9.26 20.33 21.44
CA LEU A 158 -9.31 21.35 22.50
C LEU A 158 -10.66 21.35 23.22
N SER A 159 -11.76 21.20 22.47
CA SER A 159 -13.10 21.05 23.05
C SER A 159 -13.17 19.84 23.99
N TYR A 160 -12.61 18.68 23.58
CA TYR A 160 -12.49 17.52 24.45
C TYR A 160 -11.73 17.81 25.75
N LYS A 161 -10.57 18.49 25.67
CA LYS A 161 -9.78 18.88 26.86
C LYS A 161 -10.57 19.82 27.77
N ASN A 162 -11.31 20.77 27.21
CA ASN A 162 -12.10 21.75 27.96
C ASN A 162 -13.29 21.12 28.71
N HIS A 163 -13.83 20.01 28.23
CA HIS A 163 -14.93 19.29 28.88
C HIS A 163 -14.50 18.55 30.17
N ARG A 164 -13.23 18.65 30.58
CA ARG A 164 -12.65 17.99 31.78
C ARG A 164 -12.94 16.50 31.83
N LEU A 165 -12.98 15.86 30.66
CA LEU A 165 -13.16 14.42 30.53
C LEU A 165 -11.84 13.70 30.88
N PRO A 166 -11.89 12.45 31.35
CA PRO A 166 -10.69 11.65 31.54
C PRO A 166 -9.92 11.55 30.22
N SER A 167 -8.63 11.89 30.25
CA SER A 167 -7.75 11.78 29.09
C SER A 167 -7.69 10.32 28.62
N HIS A 168 -7.89 10.09 27.32
CA HIS A 168 -7.98 8.75 26.75
C HIS A 168 -7.01 8.60 25.56
N PRO A 169 -6.20 7.52 25.52
CA PRO A 169 -5.16 7.34 24.49
C PRO A 169 -5.72 7.33 23.07
N GLU A 170 -6.94 6.82 22.87
CA GLU A 170 -7.57 6.80 21.53
C GLU A 170 -7.85 8.22 20.98
N VAL A 171 -8.16 9.20 21.83
CA VAL A 171 -8.41 10.58 21.41
C VAL A 171 -7.10 11.25 20.98
N TYR A 172 -6.04 11.06 21.76
CA TYR A 172 -4.69 11.52 21.39
C TYR A 172 -4.20 10.84 20.10
N ALA A 173 -4.44 9.54 19.95
CA ALA A 173 -4.09 8.81 18.74
C ALA A 173 -4.82 9.35 17.50
N ALA A 174 -6.10 9.67 17.61
CA ALA A 174 -6.87 10.27 16.50
C ALA A 174 -6.30 11.65 16.11
N MET A 175 -5.91 12.47 17.09
CA MET A 175 -5.29 13.77 16.82
C MET A 175 -3.88 13.63 16.23
N ALA A 176 -3.07 12.71 16.74
CA ALA A 176 -1.75 12.40 16.19
C ALA A 176 -1.84 11.88 14.74
N GLU A 177 -2.81 11.02 14.42
CA GLU A 177 -3.10 10.59 13.05
C GLU A 177 -3.35 11.81 12.13
N ARG A 178 -4.17 12.76 12.58
CA ARG A 178 -4.44 14.01 11.84
C ARG A 178 -3.20 14.86 11.62
N LEU A 179 -2.37 15.05 12.65
CA LEU A 179 -1.10 15.78 12.53
C LEU A 179 -0.16 15.13 11.51
N ILE A 180 -0.04 13.81 11.55
CA ILE A 180 0.83 13.05 10.64
C ILE A 180 0.35 13.21 9.19
N TYR A 181 -0.94 13.01 8.92
CA TYR A 181 -1.45 13.17 7.56
C TYR A 181 -1.44 14.62 7.07
N GLY A 182 -1.62 15.60 7.96
CA GLY A 182 -1.43 17.01 7.61
C GLY A 182 -0.02 17.30 7.12
N GLN A 183 1.01 16.81 7.82
CA GLN A 183 2.39 16.94 7.37
C GLN A 183 2.66 16.21 6.05
N LEU A 184 2.06 15.04 5.86
CA LEU A 184 2.20 14.28 4.61
C LEU A 184 1.52 14.97 3.42
N SER A 185 0.34 15.56 3.61
CA SER A 185 -0.35 16.35 2.57
C SER A 185 0.52 17.51 2.10
N VAL A 186 1.13 18.26 3.03
CA VAL A 186 2.04 19.37 2.70
C VAL A 186 3.27 18.87 1.92
N LYS A 187 3.89 17.78 2.37
CA LYS A 187 5.09 17.22 1.71
C LYS A 187 4.83 16.69 0.30
N ARG A 188 3.66 16.11 0.05
CA ARG A 188 3.32 15.52 -1.25
C ARG A 188 2.90 16.58 -2.28
N GLY A 189 2.61 17.80 -1.83
CA GLY A 189 1.89 18.79 -2.61
C GLY A 189 0.42 18.41 -2.67
N PHE A 190 -0.44 19.30 -2.19
CA PHE A 190 -1.87 19.13 -2.41
C PHE A 190 -2.12 19.31 -3.91
N ASP A 191 -2.67 18.29 -4.57
CA ASP A 191 -3.06 18.36 -5.98
C ASP A 191 -4.52 18.84 -6.06
N PRO A 192 -4.78 20.09 -6.47
CA PRO A 192 -6.15 20.59 -6.59
C PRO A 192 -6.94 19.89 -7.70
N ALA A 193 -6.25 19.23 -8.64
CA ALA A 193 -6.88 18.43 -9.70
C ALA A 193 -7.24 17.01 -9.24
N ALA A 194 -6.87 16.63 -8.01
CA ALA A 194 -7.28 15.34 -7.46
C ALA A 194 -8.81 15.31 -7.28
N GLN A 195 -9.44 14.26 -7.78
CA GLN A 195 -10.89 14.02 -7.61
C GLN A 195 -11.29 13.65 -6.16
N ALA A 196 -10.36 13.65 -5.21
CA ALA A 196 -10.66 13.33 -3.82
C ALA A 196 -11.45 14.48 -3.18
N LEU A 197 -12.49 14.15 -2.41
CA LEU A 197 -13.20 15.09 -1.55
C LEU A 197 -12.84 14.84 -0.07
N PRO A 198 -13.06 15.82 0.82
CA PRO A 198 -12.86 15.62 2.26
C PRO A 198 -13.54 14.35 2.77
N GLY A 199 -12.77 13.53 3.50
CA GLY A 199 -13.22 12.25 4.05
C GLY A 199 -13.23 11.07 3.06
N ASP A 200 -12.79 11.23 1.80
CA ASP A 200 -12.60 10.09 0.88
C ASP A 200 -11.35 9.27 1.24
N GLY A 201 -10.28 9.94 1.68
CA GLY A 201 -9.08 9.31 2.22
C GLY A 201 -8.65 9.87 3.59
N LEU A 202 -7.36 9.72 3.89
CA LEU A 202 -6.76 10.14 5.17
C LEU A 202 -6.10 11.52 5.06
N GLU A 203 -6.08 12.11 3.87
CA GLU A 203 -5.54 13.42 3.61
C GLU A 203 -6.26 14.51 4.39
N VAL A 204 -5.47 15.47 4.85
CA VAL A 204 -5.97 16.71 5.44
C VAL A 204 -5.93 17.80 4.38
N TYR A 205 -7.04 18.53 4.22
CA TYR A 205 -7.20 19.58 3.23
C TYR A 205 -6.63 20.91 3.74
N PRO A 206 -6.23 21.82 2.83
CA PRO A 206 -5.74 23.14 3.22
C PRO A 206 -6.82 23.94 3.95
N GLU A 207 -6.38 24.87 4.79
CA GLU A 207 -7.28 25.79 5.49
C GLU A 207 -7.98 26.74 4.49
N PRO A 208 -9.21 27.19 4.78
CA PRO A 208 -9.92 28.19 3.98
C PRO A 208 -9.08 29.45 3.71
N SER A 209 -9.22 30.02 2.51
CA SER A 209 -8.54 31.27 2.13
C SER A 209 -9.12 32.50 2.84
N SER A 210 -10.40 32.44 3.20
CA SER A 210 -11.13 33.51 3.86
C SER A 210 -11.01 33.40 5.37
N ALA A 211 -10.62 34.50 6.03
CA ALA A 211 -10.53 34.57 7.48
C ALA A 211 -11.89 34.40 8.19
N ARG A 212 -13.01 34.63 7.48
CA ARG A 212 -14.35 34.44 8.04
C ARG A 212 -14.69 32.96 8.23
N ASP A 213 -14.13 32.11 7.38
CA ASP A 213 -14.39 30.67 7.37
C ASP A 213 -13.41 29.90 8.25
N LEU A 214 -12.35 30.57 8.73
CA LEU A 214 -11.40 29.99 9.66
C LEU A 214 -12.03 29.84 11.04
N ILE A 215 -12.06 28.61 11.54
CA ILE A 215 -12.44 28.35 12.92
C ILE A 215 -11.41 28.95 13.89
N TYR A 216 -11.90 29.67 14.89
CA TYR A 216 -11.06 30.18 15.98
C TYR A 216 -10.65 29.04 16.92
N VAL A 217 -9.34 28.94 17.21
CA VAL A 217 -8.77 28.02 18.20
C VAL A 217 -7.92 28.81 19.19
N SER A 218 -7.91 28.41 20.46
CA SER A 218 -7.15 29.09 21.51
C SER A 218 -5.63 28.93 21.38
N SER A 219 -5.19 27.92 20.63
CA SER A 219 -3.78 27.67 20.30
C SER A 219 -3.70 26.94 18.97
N ASP A 220 -2.61 27.13 18.23
CA ASP A 220 -2.37 26.41 16.98
C ASP A 220 -1.96 24.94 17.23
N PRO A 221 -2.23 24.03 16.28
CA PRO A 221 -1.82 22.63 16.40
C PRO A 221 -0.28 22.51 16.43
N PRO A 222 0.30 21.81 17.43
CA PRO A 222 1.74 21.66 17.55
C PRO A 222 2.29 20.69 16.48
N PRO A 223 3.61 20.72 16.22
CA PRO A 223 4.29 19.65 15.47
C PRO A 223 4.09 18.27 16.09
N ILE A 224 4.14 17.22 15.27
CA ILE A 224 3.86 15.84 15.71
C ILE A 224 4.79 15.35 16.82
N ASP A 225 6.09 15.68 16.77
CA ASP A 225 7.09 15.32 17.76
C ASP A 225 6.77 15.96 19.11
N VAL A 226 6.48 17.27 19.12
CA VAL A 226 6.05 18.01 20.33
C VAL A 226 4.75 17.43 20.88
N PHE A 227 3.79 17.08 20.03
CA PHE A 227 2.53 16.47 20.44
C PHE A 227 2.72 15.08 21.06
N VAL A 228 3.61 14.27 20.50
CA VAL A 228 3.93 12.94 21.04
C VAL A 228 4.63 13.05 22.38
N ASP A 229 5.55 14.00 22.54
CA ASP A 229 6.20 14.26 23.83
C ASP A 229 5.19 14.73 24.89
N ASP A 230 4.24 15.61 24.54
CA ASP A 230 3.12 16.00 25.42
C ASP A 230 2.26 14.77 25.80
N MET A 231 1.93 13.93 24.83
CA MET A 231 1.17 12.70 25.04
C MET A 231 1.91 11.74 26.00
N ILE A 232 3.24 11.58 25.86
CA ILE A 232 4.08 10.77 26.74
C ILE A 232 4.12 11.36 28.15
N ALA A 233 4.24 12.69 28.28
CA ALA A 233 4.24 13.38 29.57
C ALA A 233 2.92 13.18 30.33
N HIS A 234 1.80 13.03 29.62
CA HIS A 234 0.49 12.68 30.18
C HIS A 234 0.33 11.18 30.49
N GLY A 235 1.38 10.37 30.32
CA GLY A 235 1.40 8.94 30.64
C GLY A 235 0.89 8.04 29.50
N PHE A 236 0.67 8.58 28.30
CA PHE A 236 0.21 7.79 27.15
C PHE A 236 1.38 7.46 26.23
N ARG A 237 1.78 6.18 26.24
CA ARG A 237 2.85 5.69 25.34
C ARG A 237 2.29 5.33 23.96
N PRO A 238 2.99 5.68 22.86
CA PRO A 238 2.61 5.22 21.53
C PRO A 238 2.59 3.69 21.46
N SER A 239 1.51 3.13 20.91
CA SER A 239 1.35 1.68 20.77
C SER A 239 0.49 1.32 19.55
N GLY A 240 0.52 0.04 19.17
CA GLY A 240 -0.32 -0.51 18.11
C GLY A 240 -0.23 0.27 16.79
N ARG A 241 -1.41 0.70 16.27
CA ARG A 241 -1.52 1.42 14.99
C ARG A 241 -0.82 2.77 15.01
N LEU A 242 -0.90 3.52 16.11
CA LEU A 242 -0.28 4.84 16.23
C LEU A 242 1.25 4.73 16.13
N LEU A 243 1.86 3.81 16.90
CA LEU A 243 3.29 3.56 16.83
C LEU A 243 3.70 3.13 15.42
N GLY A 244 2.95 2.21 14.80
CA GLY A 244 3.22 1.79 13.42
C GLY A 244 3.17 2.95 12.43
N LEU A 245 2.23 3.89 12.60
CA LEU A 245 2.15 5.08 11.75
C LEU A 245 3.35 6.03 11.99
N LEU A 246 3.69 6.31 13.24
CA LEU A 246 4.85 7.14 13.62
C LEU A 246 6.16 6.62 13.02
N LEU A 247 6.38 5.30 13.08
CA LEU A 247 7.57 4.66 12.48
C LEU A 247 7.58 4.79 10.96
N LYS A 248 6.43 4.59 10.30
CA LYS A 248 6.30 4.72 8.84
C LYS A 248 6.54 6.14 8.33
N THR A 249 6.26 7.14 9.15
CA THR A 249 6.34 8.56 8.79
C THR A 249 7.47 9.30 9.47
N ALA A 250 8.34 8.58 10.20
CA ALA A 250 9.47 9.17 10.88
C ALA A 250 10.37 9.92 9.87
N PRO A 251 10.67 11.21 10.11
CA PRO A 251 11.45 12.03 9.18
C PRO A 251 12.92 11.58 9.10
N ASN A 252 13.43 10.99 10.17
CA ASN A 252 14.78 10.47 10.25
C ASN A 252 14.83 9.28 11.23
N PHE A 253 15.94 8.54 11.17
CA PHE A 253 16.14 7.36 12.00
C PHE A 253 16.11 7.69 13.51
N ARG A 254 16.73 8.80 13.92
CA ARG A 254 16.77 9.24 15.32
C ARG A 254 15.37 9.40 15.93
N LEU A 255 14.46 10.06 15.22
CA LEU A 255 13.10 10.25 15.72
C LEU A 255 12.29 8.93 15.73
N GLY A 256 12.52 8.05 14.77
CA GLY A 256 11.93 6.70 14.81
C GLY A 256 12.41 5.89 16.02
N MET A 257 13.69 5.98 16.38
CA MET A 257 14.25 5.37 17.59
C MET A 257 13.68 5.99 18.87
N HIS A 258 13.46 7.31 18.89
CA HIS A 258 12.77 7.99 20.00
C HIS A 258 11.38 7.40 20.21
N TYR A 259 10.60 7.22 19.14
CA TYR A 259 9.28 6.61 19.22
C TYR A 259 9.29 5.16 19.72
N LEU A 260 10.29 4.35 19.31
CA LEU A 260 10.46 2.99 19.83
C LEU A 260 10.80 2.99 21.32
N ARG A 261 11.78 3.81 21.73
CA ARG A 261 12.24 3.89 23.13
C ARG A 261 11.12 4.24 24.11
N TRP A 262 10.23 5.14 23.71
CA TRP A 262 9.10 5.58 24.54
C TRP A 262 7.79 4.86 24.24
N SER A 263 7.83 3.77 23.47
CA SER A 263 6.66 2.99 23.11
C SER A 263 6.09 2.17 24.27
N GLY A 264 4.88 1.63 24.07
CA GLY A 264 4.28 0.63 24.94
C GLY A 264 4.81 -0.80 24.76
N MET A 265 5.95 -1.00 24.11
CA MET A 265 6.56 -2.32 23.91
C MET A 265 7.28 -2.81 25.18
N THR A 266 7.43 -4.13 25.32
CA THR A 266 8.20 -4.70 26.46
C THR A 266 9.70 -4.54 26.24
N ASP A 267 10.48 -4.51 27.32
CA ASP A 267 11.94 -4.40 27.23
C ASP A 267 12.55 -5.53 26.40
N SER A 268 12.04 -6.76 26.55
CA SER A 268 12.44 -7.91 25.73
C SER A 268 12.15 -7.76 24.24
N GLN A 269 11.04 -7.08 23.88
CA GLN A 269 10.73 -6.78 22.49
C GLN A 269 11.67 -5.69 21.96
N LEU A 270 11.93 -4.65 22.74
CA LEU A 270 12.85 -3.58 22.34
C LEU A 270 14.27 -4.12 22.16
N GLU A 271 14.75 -4.95 23.08
CA GLU A 271 16.06 -5.61 22.99
C GLU A 271 16.17 -6.48 21.74
N ALA A 272 15.19 -7.36 21.50
CA ALA A 272 15.19 -8.24 20.33
C ALA A 272 15.15 -7.46 19.00
N LEU A 273 14.45 -6.32 18.95
CA LEU A 273 14.35 -5.49 17.76
C LEU A 273 15.57 -4.59 17.54
N CYS A 274 16.19 -4.12 18.61
CA CYS A 274 17.30 -3.16 18.55
C CYS A 274 18.67 -3.84 18.48
N THR A 275 18.74 -5.17 18.58
CA THR A 275 20.00 -5.91 18.50
C THR A 275 20.33 -6.21 17.04
N VAL A 276 21.38 -5.58 16.49
CA VAL A 276 21.89 -5.90 15.15
C VAL A 276 22.98 -6.95 15.27
N TRP A 277 22.75 -8.11 14.66
CA TRP A 277 23.74 -9.19 14.62
C TRP A 277 24.77 -8.95 13.51
N SER A 278 26.00 -9.44 13.67
CA SER A 278 27.00 -9.40 12.59
C SER A 278 27.17 -10.75 11.88
N ARG A 279 26.51 -11.81 12.38
CA ARG A 279 26.60 -13.19 11.91
C ARG A 279 25.20 -13.80 11.78
N PRO A 280 25.01 -14.78 10.88
CA PRO A 280 23.75 -15.50 10.76
C PRO A 280 23.48 -16.25 12.08
N LEU A 281 22.20 -16.44 12.37
CA LEU A 281 21.62 -16.94 13.63
C LEU A 281 22.14 -18.33 14.09
N GLU A 282 23.39 -18.43 14.53
CA GLU A 282 23.91 -19.63 15.21
C GLU A 282 23.48 -19.71 16.68
N TYR A 283 22.98 -18.61 17.26
CA TYR A 283 22.44 -18.57 18.62
C TYR A 283 21.02 -18.01 18.62
N GLN A 284 20.06 -18.85 18.23
CA GLN A 284 18.65 -18.58 18.45
C GLN A 284 18.34 -18.67 19.95
N ASN A 285 18.24 -17.53 20.63
CA ASN A 285 17.68 -17.52 21.97
C ASN A 285 16.14 -17.63 21.83
N GLU A 286 15.53 -18.71 22.30
CA GLU A 286 14.07 -18.93 22.21
C GLU A 286 13.26 -17.73 22.73
N LEU A 287 13.81 -17.04 23.72
CA LEU A 287 13.23 -15.82 24.30
C LEU A 287 13.12 -14.69 23.27
N GLN A 288 14.10 -14.53 22.38
CA GLN A 288 14.09 -13.50 21.33
C GLN A 288 13.07 -13.84 20.24
N ILE A 289 13.01 -15.10 19.81
CA ILE A 289 11.99 -15.55 18.85
C ILE A 289 10.59 -15.29 19.41
N LYS A 290 10.38 -15.64 20.69
CA LYS A 290 9.11 -15.39 21.38
C LYS A 290 8.80 -13.90 21.48
N ALA A 291 9.79 -13.05 21.74
CA ALA A 291 9.62 -11.60 21.80
C ALA A 291 9.19 -11.03 20.44
N VAL A 292 9.88 -11.39 19.35
CA VAL A 292 9.59 -10.91 17.98
C VAL A 292 8.24 -11.44 17.47
N ARG A 293 7.90 -12.69 17.77
CA ARG A 293 6.58 -13.28 17.45
C ARG A 293 5.43 -12.63 18.25
N GLY A 294 5.70 -12.14 19.45
CA GLY A 294 4.71 -11.43 20.28
C GLY A 294 4.30 -10.06 19.73
N ILE A 295 4.99 -9.53 18.72
CA ILE A 295 4.66 -8.24 18.07
C ILE A 295 3.53 -8.46 17.06
N SER A 296 2.52 -7.57 17.04
CA SER A 296 1.44 -7.63 16.04
C SER A 296 1.96 -7.43 14.62
N ASP A 297 1.33 -8.10 13.64
CA ASP A 297 1.77 -8.05 12.23
C ASP A 297 1.83 -6.64 11.63
N GLY A 298 0.83 -5.80 11.94
CA GLY A 298 0.78 -4.43 11.45
C GLY A 298 1.91 -3.56 11.98
N LEU A 299 2.30 -3.76 13.25
CA LEU A 299 3.41 -3.04 13.86
C LEU A 299 4.75 -3.56 13.33
N PHE A 300 4.92 -4.89 13.24
CA PHE A 300 6.13 -5.49 12.70
C PHE A 300 6.39 -5.04 11.25
N GLY A 301 5.39 -5.10 10.37
CA GLY A 301 5.53 -4.59 8.99
C GLY A 301 5.86 -3.08 8.93
N SER A 302 5.38 -2.29 9.90
CA SER A 302 5.72 -0.86 10.01
C SER A 302 7.16 -0.63 10.46
N LEU A 303 7.67 -1.46 11.37
CA LEU A 303 9.06 -1.47 11.78
C LEU A 303 9.98 -1.87 10.63
N ILE A 304 9.68 -2.96 9.93
CA ILE A 304 10.46 -3.38 8.75
C ILE A 304 10.51 -2.25 7.72
N LYS A 305 9.38 -1.57 7.47
CA LYS A 305 9.37 -0.38 6.62
C LYS A 305 10.25 0.75 7.14
N PHE A 306 10.22 1.02 8.44
CA PHE A 306 11.09 2.02 9.05
C PHE A 306 12.59 1.69 8.86
N LEU A 307 12.99 0.42 9.06
CA LEU A 307 14.36 -0.03 8.85
C LEU A 307 14.79 0.05 7.37
N CYS A 308 13.85 -0.18 6.45
CA CYS A 308 14.08 -0.14 4.99
C CYS A 308 14.08 1.29 4.41
N THR A 309 13.41 2.26 5.05
CA THR A 309 13.18 3.60 4.48
C THR A 309 14.45 4.41 4.23
N PRO A 310 15.46 4.40 5.12
CA PRO A 310 16.64 5.23 4.96
C PRO A 310 17.87 4.46 4.43
N SER A 311 17.68 3.25 3.86
CA SER A 311 18.71 2.32 3.37
C SER A 311 19.40 2.75 2.05
N ASN A 312 19.70 4.03 1.87
CA ASN A 312 20.44 4.48 0.69
C ASN A 312 21.95 4.28 0.88
N VAL A 313 22.61 3.75 -0.14
CA VAL A 313 24.07 3.50 -0.16
C VAL A 313 24.78 4.70 -0.80
N ALA A 314 25.66 5.39 -0.07
CA ALA A 314 26.41 6.52 -0.60
C ALA A 314 27.47 6.08 -1.64
N VAL A 315 27.51 6.73 -2.80
CA VAL A 315 28.44 6.40 -3.91
C VAL A 315 29.91 6.55 -3.50
N ARG A 316 30.25 7.46 -2.59
CA ARG A 316 31.62 7.60 -2.06
C ARG A 316 32.11 6.34 -1.35
N ASN A 317 31.20 5.50 -0.86
CA ASN A 317 31.50 4.24 -0.19
C ASN A 317 31.57 3.05 -1.16
N LEU A 318 31.34 3.24 -2.46
CA LEU A 318 31.62 2.22 -3.48
C LEU A 318 33.13 2.10 -3.76
N ALA A 319 33.89 3.15 -3.47
CA ALA A 319 35.34 3.22 -3.74
C ALA A 319 36.22 2.85 -2.53
N ARG A 320 35.64 2.70 -1.33
CA ARG A 320 36.33 2.24 -0.11
C ARG A 320 35.66 0.96 0.34
N ASP A 321 36.46 -0.02 0.75
CA ASP A 321 36.04 -1.33 1.25
C ASP A 321 34.90 -1.24 2.29
N MET A 322 33.65 -1.22 1.80
CA MET A 322 32.45 -1.35 2.61
C MET A 322 31.94 -2.77 2.43
N GLN A 323 31.73 -3.47 3.55
CA GLN A 323 31.37 -4.88 3.58
C GLN A 323 30.10 -5.15 2.76
N MET A 324 30.09 -6.23 2.00
CA MET A 324 29.01 -6.54 1.05
C MET A 324 27.63 -6.67 1.69
N ALA A 325 27.58 -6.92 3.00
CA ALA A 325 26.34 -6.98 3.79
C ALA A 325 25.52 -5.69 3.71
N ASP A 326 26.17 -4.55 3.51
CA ASP A 326 25.51 -3.26 3.39
C ASP A 326 24.89 -2.99 2.01
N GLN A 327 25.46 -3.59 0.97
CA GLN A 327 25.07 -3.34 -0.42
C GLN A 327 24.09 -4.40 -0.91
N PHE A 328 24.37 -5.67 -0.60
CA PHE A 328 23.66 -6.85 -1.07
C PHE A 328 23.34 -7.82 0.07
N PRO A 329 22.41 -7.45 0.96
CA PRO A 329 22.09 -8.24 2.14
C PRO A 329 21.58 -9.65 1.80
N ALA A 330 20.86 -9.82 0.68
CA ALA A 330 20.37 -11.13 0.24
C ALA A 330 21.53 -12.05 -0.18
N LEU A 331 22.51 -11.51 -0.90
CA LEU A 331 23.68 -12.27 -1.34
C LEU A 331 24.58 -12.68 -0.17
N VAL A 332 24.70 -11.82 0.85
CA VAL A 332 25.46 -12.16 2.06
C VAL A 332 24.77 -13.28 2.85
N GLU A 333 23.44 -13.22 2.98
CA GLU A 333 22.68 -14.31 3.59
C GLU A 333 22.81 -15.62 2.82
N GLN A 334 22.72 -15.57 1.49
CA GLN A 334 22.90 -16.73 0.62
C GLN A 334 24.29 -17.36 0.81
N ARG A 335 25.35 -16.54 0.83
CA ARG A 335 26.73 -16.99 1.09
C ARG A 335 26.86 -17.69 2.46
N GLN A 336 26.22 -17.13 3.47
CA GLN A 336 26.27 -17.63 4.84
C GLN A 336 25.48 -18.94 5.02
N ALA A 337 24.32 -19.08 4.36
CA ALA A 337 23.52 -20.31 4.37
C ALA A 337 24.28 -21.53 3.79
N HIS A 338 25.32 -21.29 2.99
CA HIS A 338 26.12 -22.34 2.35
C HIS A 338 27.47 -22.59 3.02
N GLY A 339 27.64 -22.16 4.29
CA GLY A 339 28.76 -22.60 5.15
C GLY A 339 30.10 -21.89 4.96
N SER A 340 30.17 -20.80 4.19
CA SER A 340 31.40 -20.02 4.03
C SER A 340 31.65 -19.10 5.23
N VAL A 341 32.33 -19.61 6.26
CA VAL A 341 32.83 -18.82 7.40
C VAL A 341 34.13 -18.12 7.00
N VAL A 342 34.03 -16.95 6.35
CA VAL A 342 35.20 -16.07 6.27
C VAL A 342 35.20 -15.18 7.50
N GLU A 343 36.25 -15.29 8.30
CA GLU A 343 36.51 -14.43 9.46
C GLU A 343 36.57 -12.96 9.03
N GLU A 344 35.45 -12.24 9.12
CA GLU A 344 35.47 -10.78 9.08
C GLU A 344 36.22 -10.29 10.33
N ARG A 345 37.44 -9.76 10.11
CA ARG A 345 38.27 -9.17 11.16
C ARG A 345 37.53 -8.02 11.87
N THR A 346 37.43 -8.16 13.19
CA THR A 346 37.41 -7.07 14.20
C THR A 346 36.25 -6.06 14.15
N ARG A 347 35.01 -6.50 14.40
CA ARG A 347 34.00 -5.69 15.10
C ARG A 347 33.18 -6.58 16.04
N ASP A 348 32.67 -5.99 17.12
CA ASP A 348 31.81 -6.69 18.08
C ASP A 348 30.64 -7.40 17.37
N PRO A 349 30.32 -8.64 17.76
CA PRO A 349 29.30 -9.45 17.08
C PRO A 349 27.88 -8.92 17.26
N LEU A 350 27.69 -7.97 18.18
CA LEU A 350 26.43 -7.44 18.63
C LEU A 350 26.54 -5.91 18.73
N VAL A 351 25.65 -5.19 18.05
CA VAL A 351 25.57 -3.73 18.19
C VAL A 351 24.12 -3.34 18.52
N VAL A 352 23.92 -2.61 19.61
CA VAL A 352 22.61 -2.09 19.98
C VAL A 352 22.31 -0.86 19.13
N MET A 353 21.15 -0.85 18.47
CA MET A 353 20.67 0.25 17.62
C MET A 353 20.68 1.61 18.33
N SER A 354 20.55 1.63 19.67
CA SER A 354 20.59 2.86 20.49
C SER A 354 21.95 3.55 20.51
N ASP A 355 23.02 2.81 20.23
CA ASP A 355 24.39 3.29 20.37
C ASP A 355 24.93 3.83 19.03
N PHE A 356 24.14 3.70 17.96
CA PHE A 356 24.44 4.29 16.68
C PHE A 356 24.08 5.78 16.67
N GLU A 357 25.10 6.62 16.82
CA GLU A 357 25.03 8.03 16.45
C GLU A 357 25.32 8.16 14.94
N PRO A 358 24.33 8.52 14.10
CA PRO A 358 24.57 8.68 12.67
C PRO A 358 25.56 9.83 12.44
N GLY A 359 26.67 9.54 11.75
CA GLY A 359 27.67 10.55 11.41
C GLY A 359 27.08 11.68 10.52
N PRO A 360 27.73 12.86 10.47
CA PRO A 360 27.22 13.99 9.69
C PRO A 360 27.01 13.60 8.21
N GLY A 361 25.75 13.64 7.77
CA GLY A 361 25.32 13.27 6.42
C GLY A 361 24.82 11.83 6.23
N GLN A 362 24.91 10.96 7.25
CA GLN A 362 24.28 9.63 7.24
C GLN A 362 22.85 9.75 7.78
N SER A 363 21.86 9.25 7.02
CA SER A 363 20.46 9.24 7.50
C SER A 363 20.08 7.94 8.23
N CYS A 364 20.96 6.93 8.18
CA CYS A 364 20.73 5.59 8.70
C CYS A 364 22.06 4.89 9.00
N PRO A 365 22.14 4.05 10.03
CA PRO A 365 23.26 3.12 10.18
C PRO A 365 23.38 2.15 8.98
N PRO A 366 24.61 1.71 8.63
CA PRO A 366 24.81 0.58 7.72
C PRO A 366 24.09 -0.68 8.27
N ARG A 367 23.77 -1.64 7.39
CA ARG A 367 23.11 -2.94 7.70
C ARG A 367 21.63 -2.94 8.09
N MET A 368 20.89 -1.82 8.09
CA MET A 368 19.46 -1.88 8.49
C MET A 368 18.57 -2.73 7.58
N LEU A 369 18.85 -2.78 6.27
CA LEU A 369 18.10 -3.65 5.36
C LEU A 369 18.42 -5.14 5.60
N TRP A 370 19.68 -5.45 5.93
CA TRP A 370 20.09 -6.78 6.35
C TRP A 370 19.41 -7.18 7.66
N HIS A 371 19.39 -6.27 8.65
CA HIS A 371 18.69 -6.45 9.92
C HIS A 371 17.20 -6.69 9.73
N ALA A 372 16.55 -5.94 8.83
CA ALA A 372 15.15 -6.13 8.49
C ALA A 372 14.88 -7.54 7.91
N LEU A 373 15.78 -8.03 7.04
CA LEU A 373 15.72 -9.39 6.50
C LEU A 373 15.92 -10.44 7.61
N GLN A 374 16.90 -10.25 8.51
CA GLN A 374 17.13 -11.13 9.66
C GLN A 374 15.92 -11.21 10.58
N LEU A 375 15.35 -10.07 10.98
CA LEU A 375 14.16 -10.05 11.83
C LEU A 375 12.98 -10.76 11.18
N THR A 376 12.83 -10.62 9.86
CA THR A 376 11.73 -11.26 9.12
C THR A 376 11.90 -12.77 9.08
N LYS A 377 13.11 -13.27 8.81
CA LYS A 377 13.46 -14.70 8.90
C LYS A 377 13.31 -15.23 10.34
N LEU A 378 13.82 -14.51 11.33
CA LEU A 378 13.75 -14.90 12.75
C LEU A 378 12.31 -15.07 13.23
N ARG A 379 11.41 -14.20 12.76
CA ARG A 379 9.99 -14.26 13.15
C ARG A 379 9.33 -15.55 12.65
N GLN A 380 9.80 -16.11 11.53
CA GLN A 380 9.22 -17.28 10.84
C GLN A 380 7.70 -17.15 10.68
N SER A 381 7.23 -15.94 10.38
CA SER A 381 5.80 -15.63 10.28
C SER A 381 5.43 -15.30 8.84
N HIS A 382 4.22 -15.67 8.42
CA HIS A 382 3.65 -15.31 7.12
C HIS A 382 3.26 -13.83 6.99
N ASN A 383 4.06 -12.91 7.55
CA ASN A 383 3.80 -11.48 7.45
C ASN A 383 4.13 -10.97 6.05
N HIS A 384 3.13 -11.05 5.18
CA HIS A 384 3.17 -10.57 3.80
C HIS A 384 3.69 -9.14 3.67
N SER A 385 3.28 -8.23 4.57
CA SER A 385 3.65 -6.82 4.52
C SER A 385 5.14 -6.58 4.76
N ALA A 386 5.80 -7.39 5.59
CA ALA A 386 7.22 -7.28 5.88
C ALA A 386 8.05 -7.69 4.65
N TRP A 387 7.77 -8.89 4.14
CA TRP A 387 8.43 -9.45 2.95
C TRP A 387 8.26 -8.56 1.71
N THR A 388 7.04 -8.12 1.42
CA THR A 388 6.79 -7.20 0.28
C THR A 388 7.51 -5.87 0.43
N THR A 389 7.68 -5.36 1.66
CA THR A 389 8.43 -4.12 1.91
C THR A 389 9.93 -4.29 1.64
N ILE A 390 10.51 -5.43 2.04
CA ILE A 390 11.91 -5.77 1.76
C ILE A 390 12.14 -5.88 0.25
N LEU A 391 11.30 -6.67 -0.43
CA LEU A 391 11.38 -6.90 -1.87
C LEU A 391 11.25 -5.57 -2.65
N PHE A 392 10.30 -4.73 -2.27
CA PHE A 392 10.14 -3.38 -2.83
C PHE A 392 11.34 -2.46 -2.59
N THR A 393 11.96 -2.54 -1.41
CA THR A 393 13.12 -1.72 -1.07
C THR A 393 14.35 -2.16 -1.87
N MET A 394 14.51 -3.46 -2.12
CA MET A 394 15.58 -4.00 -2.95
C MET A 394 15.44 -3.57 -4.42
N GLY A 395 14.21 -3.51 -4.95
CA GLY A 395 13.93 -3.09 -6.34
C GLY A 395 14.03 -1.58 -6.62
N ARG A 396 14.34 -0.77 -5.60
CA ARG A 396 14.55 0.68 -5.74
C ARG A 396 16.01 1.00 -6.03
N ASP A 397 16.23 2.11 -6.73
CA ASP A 397 17.58 2.66 -6.92
C ASP A 397 18.09 3.22 -5.58
N ARG A 398 18.79 2.41 -4.79
CA ARG A 398 19.28 2.76 -3.44
C ARG A 398 20.53 3.66 -3.44
N LEU A 399 21.13 3.95 -4.59
CA LEU A 399 22.40 4.68 -4.69
C LEU A 399 22.21 6.20 -4.42
N ARG A 400 22.95 6.74 -3.43
CA ARG A 400 22.99 8.16 -3.05
C ARG A 400 24.18 8.90 -3.67
N GLY A 401 23.94 10.09 -4.21
CA GLY A 401 24.94 10.94 -4.85
C GLY A 401 24.75 10.99 -6.36
N ARG A 402 25.82 11.25 -7.12
CA ARG A 402 25.83 11.20 -8.60
C ARG A 402 26.61 9.96 -9.06
N PRO A 403 26.04 8.74 -8.96
CA PRO A 403 26.67 7.56 -9.55
C PRO A 403 26.80 7.73 -11.06
N SER A 404 27.82 7.10 -11.66
CA SER A 404 27.86 6.98 -13.11
C SER A 404 26.64 6.18 -13.59
N SER A 405 26.14 6.49 -14.79
CA SER A 405 24.99 5.78 -15.38
C SER A 405 25.24 4.25 -15.45
N ARG A 406 26.46 3.86 -15.84
CA ARG A 406 26.92 2.46 -15.84
C ARG A 406 26.89 1.80 -14.45
N THR A 407 27.27 2.51 -13.39
CA THR A 407 27.19 1.98 -12.01
C THR A 407 25.75 1.71 -11.61
N ARG A 408 24.80 2.56 -12.04
CA ARG A 408 23.38 2.37 -11.80
C ARG A 408 22.85 1.14 -12.57
N SER A 409 23.29 0.93 -13.80
CA SER A 409 22.93 -0.26 -14.58
C SER A 409 23.35 -1.57 -13.91
N ILE A 410 24.61 -1.65 -13.48
CA ILE A 410 25.13 -2.83 -12.75
C ILE A 410 24.29 -3.09 -11.50
N TYR A 411 23.92 -2.04 -10.76
CA TYR A 411 23.13 -2.17 -9.54
C TYR A 411 21.71 -2.68 -9.79
N ARG A 412 21.05 -2.21 -10.85
CA ARG A 412 19.71 -2.67 -11.23
C ARG A 412 19.69 -4.16 -11.58
N ILE A 413 20.74 -4.65 -12.24
CA ILE A 413 20.91 -6.07 -12.55
C ILE A 413 21.11 -6.89 -11.27
N VAL A 414 21.99 -6.45 -10.36
CA VAL A 414 22.19 -7.16 -9.08
C VAL A 414 20.92 -7.15 -8.22
N ALA A 415 20.20 -6.02 -8.20
CA ALA A 415 18.94 -5.90 -7.47
C ALA A 415 17.87 -6.89 -7.96
N TRP A 416 17.82 -7.17 -9.27
CA TRP A 416 16.95 -8.21 -9.83
C TRP A 416 17.28 -9.59 -9.26
N HIS A 417 18.56 -9.95 -9.17
CA HIS A 417 18.97 -11.21 -8.56
C HIS A 417 18.68 -11.28 -7.06
N GLU A 418 18.86 -10.19 -6.30
CA GLU A 418 18.45 -10.14 -4.89
C GLU A 418 16.95 -10.35 -4.71
N ILE A 419 16.14 -9.74 -5.58
CA ILE A 419 14.67 -9.89 -5.54
C ILE A 419 14.26 -11.33 -5.86
N LEU A 420 14.87 -11.97 -6.85
CA LEU A 420 14.60 -13.38 -7.16
C LEU A 420 14.92 -14.28 -5.97
N TRP A 421 16.03 -14.02 -5.28
CA TRP A 421 16.39 -14.79 -4.09
C TRP A 421 15.41 -14.55 -2.94
N VAL A 422 15.02 -13.31 -2.66
CA VAL A 422 13.99 -13.02 -1.64
C VAL A 422 12.65 -13.65 -2.01
N SER A 423 12.28 -13.65 -3.28
CA SER A 423 11.08 -14.34 -3.76
C SER A 423 11.12 -15.84 -3.51
N ARG A 424 12.29 -16.49 -3.64
CA ARG A 424 12.46 -17.90 -3.29
C ARG A 424 12.30 -18.13 -1.79
N LEU A 425 12.92 -17.29 -0.95
CA LEU A 425 12.72 -17.35 0.50
C LEU A 425 11.25 -17.18 0.90
N MET A 426 10.53 -16.26 0.25
CA MET A 426 9.10 -16.09 0.48
C MET A 426 8.34 -17.39 0.16
N ASN A 427 8.67 -18.07 -0.93
CA ASN A 427 8.06 -19.34 -1.30
C ASN A 427 8.41 -20.47 -0.30
N GLU A 428 9.65 -20.52 0.19
CA GLU A 428 10.09 -21.46 1.22
C GLU A 428 9.33 -21.26 2.54
N ASP A 429 9.07 -20.00 2.93
CA ASP A 429 8.28 -19.64 4.11
C ASP A 429 6.75 -19.67 3.85
N HIS A 430 6.31 -20.23 2.72
CA HIS A 430 4.90 -20.30 2.29
C HIS A 430 4.17 -18.94 2.31
N VAL A 431 4.88 -17.87 1.93
CA VAL A 431 4.34 -16.52 1.79
C VAL A 431 4.11 -16.22 0.31
N GLU A 432 2.85 -16.13 -0.08
CA GLU A 432 2.50 -15.71 -1.45
C GLU A 432 3.00 -14.29 -1.74
N LEU A 433 3.58 -14.05 -2.92
CA LEU A 433 4.03 -12.72 -3.32
C LEU A 433 2.89 -11.68 -3.33
N GLY A 434 1.70 -12.12 -3.76
CA GLY A 434 0.54 -11.27 -3.98
C GLY A 434 0.79 -10.16 -5.00
N GLU A 435 -0.21 -9.29 -5.18
CA GLU A 435 -0.19 -8.29 -6.24
C GLU A 435 0.99 -7.30 -6.15
N LYS A 436 1.31 -6.81 -4.94
CA LYS A 436 2.41 -5.85 -4.74
C LYS A 436 3.78 -6.48 -4.99
N GLY A 437 3.96 -7.75 -4.63
CA GLY A 437 5.18 -8.50 -4.92
C GLY A 437 5.36 -8.66 -6.42
N PHE A 438 4.30 -9.08 -7.12
CA PHE A 438 4.29 -9.23 -8.57
C PHE A 438 4.57 -7.90 -9.31
N HIS A 439 3.92 -6.80 -8.91
CA HIS A 439 4.22 -5.47 -9.45
C HIS A 439 5.71 -5.11 -9.30
N THR A 440 6.29 -5.40 -8.12
CA THR A 440 7.71 -5.11 -7.87
C THR A 440 8.63 -5.95 -8.74
N LEU A 441 8.32 -7.24 -8.95
CA LEU A 441 9.05 -8.11 -9.86
C LEU A 441 9.05 -7.55 -11.28
N CYS A 442 7.88 -7.15 -11.80
CA CYS A 442 7.75 -6.57 -13.14
C CYS A 442 8.62 -5.32 -13.30
N VAL A 443 8.56 -4.39 -12.33
CA VAL A 443 9.34 -3.15 -12.35
C VAL A 443 10.84 -3.41 -12.26
N ALA A 444 11.27 -4.32 -11.39
CA ALA A 444 12.68 -4.64 -11.21
C ALA A 444 13.27 -5.35 -12.44
N PHE A 445 12.54 -6.32 -13.00
CA PHE A 445 12.91 -7.01 -14.24
C PHE A 445 13.07 -6.02 -15.39
N GLY A 446 12.05 -5.18 -15.64
CA GLY A 446 12.10 -4.18 -16.70
C GLY A 446 13.25 -3.17 -16.54
N LYS A 447 13.64 -2.83 -15.30
CA LYS A 447 14.83 -2.00 -15.04
C LYS A 447 16.14 -2.72 -15.32
N ALA A 448 16.24 -4.02 -15.01
CA ALA A 448 17.44 -4.81 -15.22
C ALA A 448 17.70 -5.04 -16.72
N VAL A 449 16.66 -5.33 -17.51
CA VAL A 449 16.78 -5.48 -18.97
C VAL A 449 17.16 -4.15 -19.62
N ARG A 450 16.46 -3.06 -19.29
CA ARG A 450 16.81 -1.72 -19.82
C ARG A 450 18.22 -1.28 -19.44
N ALA A 451 18.70 -1.62 -18.25
CA ALA A 451 20.03 -1.29 -17.80
C ALA A 451 21.13 -1.85 -18.73
N GLU A 452 20.92 -3.03 -19.30
CA GLU A 452 21.82 -3.65 -20.27
C GLU A 452 21.65 -3.05 -21.67
N LEU A 453 20.41 -2.79 -22.11
CA LEU A 453 20.13 -2.12 -23.39
C LEU A 453 20.76 -0.72 -23.47
N GLU A 454 20.70 0.04 -22.36
CA GLU A 454 21.31 1.38 -22.26
C GLU A 454 22.85 1.33 -22.16
N HIS A 455 23.40 0.30 -21.50
CA HIS A 455 24.84 0.18 -21.24
C HIS A 455 25.32 -1.26 -21.44
N PRO A 456 25.65 -1.67 -22.68
CA PRO A 456 26.13 -3.02 -22.98
C PRO A 456 27.37 -3.41 -22.15
N GLY A 457 27.40 -4.65 -21.68
CA GLY A 457 28.44 -5.21 -20.80
C GLY A 457 28.27 -4.87 -19.32
N SER A 458 27.10 -4.36 -18.90
CA SER A 458 26.78 -4.14 -17.48
C SER A 458 26.45 -5.44 -16.78
N PHE A 459 25.81 -6.38 -17.48
CA PHE A 459 25.46 -7.71 -17.01
C PHE A 459 26.70 -8.53 -16.63
N GLU A 460 27.70 -8.64 -17.51
CA GLU A 460 28.93 -9.37 -17.24
C GLU A 460 29.66 -8.84 -16.00
N LYS A 461 29.70 -7.51 -15.85
CA LYS A 461 30.31 -6.84 -14.68
C LYS A 461 29.52 -7.08 -13.41
N ALA A 462 28.19 -7.08 -13.48
CA ALA A 462 27.32 -7.44 -12.37
C ALA A 462 27.56 -8.88 -11.94
N LEU A 463 27.57 -9.82 -12.89
CA LEU A 463 27.81 -11.24 -12.64
C LEU A 463 29.19 -11.49 -12.02
N ALA A 464 30.25 -10.92 -12.59
CA ALA A 464 31.60 -11.01 -12.03
C ALA A 464 31.71 -10.36 -10.64
N GLY A 465 30.91 -9.33 -10.36
CA GLY A 465 30.77 -8.73 -9.03
C GLY A 465 30.14 -9.69 -8.03
N MET A 466 29.01 -10.30 -8.38
CA MET A 466 28.30 -11.27 -7.54
C MET A 466 29.13 -12.54 -7.30
N GLN A 467 29.81 -13.06 -8.32
CA GLN A 467 30.68 -14.24 -8.16
C GLN A 467 31.85 -13.97 -7.21
N ARG A 468 32.48 -12.79 -7.30
CA ARG A 468 33.50 -12.37 -6.33
C ARG A 468 32.92 -12.24 -4.93
N ALA A 469 31.67 -11.82 -4.82
CA ALA A 469 30.98 -11.65 -3.55
C ALA A 469 30.71 -12.99 -2.83
N ILE A 470 30.34 -14.01 -3.60
CA ILE A 470 29.89 -15.29 -3.06
C ILE A 470 31.08 -16.24 -2.75
N ARG A 471 32.31 -15.92 -3.20
CA ARG A 471 33.51 -16.80 -3.15
C ARG A 471 33.57 -17.83 -2.01
N GLY A 472 33.18 -19.04 -2.39
CA GLY A 472 33.54 -20.38 -1.94
C GLY A 472 33.09 -21.32 -3.08
N ASP A 473 33.85 -22.38 -3.38
CA ASP A 473 33.64 -23.31 -4.52
C ASP A 473 32.28 -24.04 -4.47
N LEU A 474 31.18 -23.34 -4.75
CA LEU A 474 29.82 -23.86 -4.70
C LEU A 474 29.02 -23.43 -5.94
N ILE A 475 29.69 -23.40 -7.09
CA ILE A 475 29.05 -23.22 -8.39
C ILE A 475 28.49 -24.56 -8.84
N GLN A 476 27.41 -25.03 -8.20
CA GLN A 476 26.63 -26.14 -8.76
C GLN A 476 25.19 -26.25 -8.23
N ALA A 477 24.55 -25.14 -7.93
CA ALA A 477 23.09 -25.07 -7.97
C ALA A 477 22.65 -23.61 -8.05
N ASP A 478 21.81 -23.29 -9.04
CA ASP A 478 20.79 -22.25 -8.92
C ASP A 478 21.07 -20.81 -9.43
N HIS A 479 22.24 -20.54 -10.03
CA HIS A 479 22.41 -19.40 -10.95
C HIS A 479 22.32 -19.89 -12.41
N ARG A 480 21.10 -20.00 -12.95
CA ARG A 480 20.86 -20.46 -14.34
C ARG A 480 21.20 -19.43 -15.41
N ALA A 481 21.36 -18.14 -15.08
CA ALA A 481 21.65 -17.12 -16.08
C ALA A 481 23.16 -17.01 -16.35
N SER A 482 23.62 -17.66 -17.42
CA SER A 482 24.99 -17.53 -17.92
C SER A 482 25.12 -16.39 -18.93
N SER A 483 24.00 -16.02 -19.56
CA SER A 483 23.87 -14.95 -20.55
C SER A 483 22.74 -13.98 -20.21
N LEU A 484 22.69 -12.84 -20.93
CA LEU A 484 21.55 -11.92 -20.90
C LEU A 484 20.26 -12.62 -21.34
N ASP A 485 20.34 -13.41 -22.40
CA ASP A 485 19.20 -14.13 -22.97
C ASP A 485 18.61 -15.09 -21.93
N ASP A 486 19.46 -15.85 -21.23
CA ASP A 486 19.03 -16.73 -20.13
C ASP A 486 18.33 -15.96 -19.01
N MET A 487 18.85 -14.75 -18.66
CA MET A 487 18.23 -13.89 -17.65
C MET A 487 16.85 -13.41 -18.10
N THR A 488 16.71 -13.01 -19.37
CA THR A 488 15.44 -12.54 -19.92
C THR A 488 14.41 -13.66 -20.01
N GLU A 489 14.79 -14.83 -20.52
CA GLU A 489 13.91 -15.99 -20.66
C GLU A 489 13.45 -16.48 -19.28
N THR A 490 14.39 -16.71 -18.35
CA THR A 490 14.07 -17.16 -16.99
C THR A 490 13.21 -16.11 -16.27
N GLY A 491 13.50 -14.82 -16.46
CA GLY A 491 12.73 -13.74 -15.84
C GLY A 491 11.29 -13.68 -16.36
N LEU A 492 11.09 -13.82 -17.68
CA LEU A 492 9.75 -13.88 -18.27
C LEU A 492 8.96 -15.10 -17.78
N GLN A 493 9.59 -16.27 -17.69
CA GLN A 493 8.95 -17.47 -17.15
C GLN A 493 8.48 -17.26 -15.70
N VAL A 494 9.32 -16.64 -14.85
CA VAL A 494 8.95 -16.28 -13.47
C VAL A 494 7.76 -15.32 -13.46
N LEU A 495 7.80 -14.24 -14.24
CA LEU A 495 6.70 -13.26 -14.27
C LEU A 495 5.39 -13.88 -14.75
N LYS A 496 5.42 -14.68 -15.81
CA LYS A 496 4.22 -15.38 -16.32
C LYS A 496 3.67 -16.34 -15.26
N ALA A 497 4.52 -17.15 -14.63
CA ALA A 497 4.11 -18.06 -13.57
C ALA A 497 3.49 -17.34 -12.36
N GLU A 498 4.08 -16.22 -11.93
CA GLU A 498 3.54 -15.41 -10.84
C GLU A 498 2.22 -14.71 -11.20
N PHE A 499 2.07 -14.24 -12.44
CA PHE A 499 0.78 -13.72 -12.92
C PHE A 499 -0.32 -14.79 -12.87
N HIS A 500 -0.01 -16.02 -13.32
CA HIS A 500 -0.94 -17.15 -13.23
C HIS A 500 -1.34 -17.47 -11.79
N ARG A 501 -0.37 -17.52 -10.87
CA ARG A 501 -0.65 -17.70 -9.43
C ARG A 501 -1.51 -16.58 -8.86
N LEU A 502 -1.24 -15.35 -9.26
CA LEU A 502 -1.97 -14.17 -8.79
C LEU A 502 -3.44 -14.21 -9.22
N VAL A 503 -3.73 -14.61 -10.46
CA VAL A 503 -5.09 -14.60 -11.01
C VAL A 503 -5.89 -15.85 -10.63
N LEU A 504 -5.22 -16.99 -10.44
CA LEU A 504 -5.83 -18.28 -10.08
C LEU A 504 -5.24 -18.87 -8.78
N PRO A 505 -5.44 -18.23 -7.62
CA PRO A 505 -5.01 -18.76 -6.32
C PRO A 505 -5.74 -20.09 -6.01
N GLY A 506 -4.99 -21.21 -6.07
CA GLY A 506 -5.50 -22.54 -5.68
C GLY A 506 -5.29 -23.67 -6.71
N SER A 507 -4.73 -23.41 -7.89
CA SER A 507 -4.35 -24.49 -8.81
C SER A 507 -2.99 -25.09 -8.39
N PRO A 508 -2.91 -26.36 -7.96
CA PRO A 508 -1.62 -26.99 -7.70
C PRO A 508 -0.86 -27.09 -9.03
N ILE A 509 0.24 -26.36 -9.17
CA ILE A 509 1.21 -26.61 -10.23
C ILE A 509 2.01 -27.84 -9.80
N SER A 510 1.40 -29.02 -9.93
CA SER A 510 2.10 -30.30 -9.78
C SER A 510 2.54 -30.79 -11.16
N GLY A 511 3.82 -30.58 -11.45
CA GLY A 511 4.67 -31.58 -12.10
C GLY A 511 4.29 -32.10 -13.49
N LEU A 512 3.91 -31.24 -14.43
CA LEU A 512 4.06 -31.53 -15.86
C LEU A 512 4.60 -30.28 -16.56
N THR A 513 5.92 -30.12 -16.51
CA THR A 513 6.64 -29.38 -17.53
C THR A 513 6.39 -30.05 -18.87
N GLU A 514 6.24 -29.24 -19.92
CA GLU A 514 6.27 -29.62 -21.32
C GLU A 514 5.02 -30.34 -21.85
N GLN A 515 3.94 -29.58 -22.09
CA GLN A 515 3.14 -29.57 -23.32
C GLN A 515 1.77 -28.93 -23.02
N SER A 516 1.38 -27.96 -23.85
CA SER A 516 0.04 -27.33 -23.90
C SER A 516 -0.48 -26.67 -22.62
N SER A 517 -0.35 -25.34 -22.49
CA SER A 517 -0.88 -24.62 -21.31
C SER A 517 -1.52 -23.27 -21.62
N PHE A 518 -2.40 -23.23 -22.62
CA PHE A 518 -3.58 -22.36 -22.65
C PHE A 518 -4.68 -23.15 -23.36
N ILE A 519 -5.72 -23.56 -22.63
CA ILE A 519 -6.78 -24.41 -23.18
C ILE A 519 -7.47 -23.69 -24.35
N ASN A 520 -7.38 -24.30 -25.53
CA ASN A 520 -8.20 -24.03 -26.71
C ASN A 520 -9.61 -24.62 -26.51
N GLY A 521 -10.61 -23.94 -27.06
CA GLY A 521 -11.84 -24.57 -27.56
C GLY A 521 -13.05 -24.60 -26.63
N ASP A 522 -13.94 -23.64 -26.84
CA ASP A 522 -15.39 -23.81 -27.03
C ASP A 522 -16.05 -25.11 -26.49
N THR A 523 -16.90 -24.98 -25.48
CA THR A 523 -18.24 -25.61 -25.44
C THR A 523 -19.11 -24.92 -24.38
N GLY A 524 -20.35 -24.63 -24.75
CA GLY A 524 -21.34 -24.01 -23.87
C GLY A 524 -21.84 -24.93 -22.75
N ASN A 525 -22.53 -24.29 -21.79
CA ASN A 525 -23.21 -24.83 -20.60
C ASN A 525 -22.30 -25.24 -19.42
N GLU A 526 -22.11 -24.31 -18.48
CA GLU A 526 -22.74 -24.32 -17.14
C GLU A 526 -22.09 -23.22 -16.29
N ILE A 527 -22.92 -22.36 -15.70
CA ILE A 527 -22.48 -21.30 -14.79
C ILE A 527 -21.96 -21.97 -13.52
N SER A 528 -20.67 -22.27 -13.52
CA SER A 528 -19.89 -22.58 -12.33
C SER A 528 -19.12 -21.31 -11.97
N VAL A 529 -19.67 -20.53 -11.05
CA VAL A 529 -18.95 -19.40 -10.44
C VAL A 529 -17.74 -19.99 -9.74
N SER A 530 -16.58 -19.95 -10.40
CA SER A 530 -15.31 -20.31 -9.78
C SER A 530 -15.01 -19.28 -8.69
N PRO A 531 -15.06 -19.64 -7.40
CA PRO A 531 -14.77 -18.72 -6.31
C PRO A 531 -13.25 -18.65 -6.19
N GLY A 532 -12.60 -17.71 -6.88
CA GLY A 532 -11.15 -17.60 -6.77
C GLY A 532 -10.44 -16.62 -7.69
N LEU A 533 -11.08 -16.02 -8.70
CA LEU A 533 -10.37 -15.10 -9.59
C LEU A 533 -10.00 -13.80 -8.83
N HIS A 534 -8.72 -13.65 -8.45
CA HIS A 534 -8.23 -12.36 -7.96
C HIS A 534 -7.96 -11.46 -9.16
N VAL A 535 -8.53 -10.26 -9.14
CA VAL A 535 -8.46 -9.29 -10.22
C VAL A 535 -7.34 -8.28 -9.89
N PRO A 536 -6.21 -8.28 -10.61
CA PRO A 536 -5.13 -7.33 -10.37
C PRO A 536 -5.56 -5.91 -10.75
N SER A 537 -5.02 -4.90 -10.06
CA SER A 537 -5.23 -3.51 -10.46
C SER A 537 -4.58 -3.19 -11.80
N PHE A 538 -5.12 -2.21 -12.52
CA PHE A 538 -4.54 -1.72 -13.77
C PHE A 538 -3.10 -1.21 -13.60
N ALA A 539 -2.71 -0.71 -12.43
CA ALA A 539 -1.31 -0.33 -12.18
C ALA A 539 -0.35 -1.55 -12.19
N THR A 540 -0.83 -2.71 -11.74
CA THR A 540 -0.09 -3.97 -11.80
C THR A 540 -0.05 -4.51 -13.22
N LEU A 541 -1.18 -4.50 -13.93
CA LEU A 541 -1.25 -4.91 -15.33
C LEU A 541 -0.36 -4.05 -16.23
N HIS A 542 -0.35 -2.73 -16.02
CA HIS A 542 0.53 -1.80 -16.71
C HIS A 542 2.01 -2.14 -16.52
N ALA A 543 2.43 -2.44 -15.29
CA ALA A 543 3.80 -2.85 -15.02
C ALA A 543 4.16 -4.16 -15.74
N PHE A 544 3.23 -5.11 -15.81
CA PHE A 544 3.44 -6.38 -16.52
C PHE A 544 3.51 -6.19 -18.04
N VAL A 545 2.62 -5.38 -18.63
CA VAL A 545 2.67 -4.96 -20.04
C VAL A 545 4.03 -4.36 -20.37
N ARG A 546 4.56 -3.47 -19.51
CA ARG A 546 5.89 -2.88 -19.70
C ARG A 546 7.01 -3.91 -19.64
N ALA A 547 6.93 -4.88 -18.74
CA ALA A 547 7.92 -5.95 -18.62
C ALA A 547 7.95 -6.83 -19.89
N LEU A 548 6.78 -7.25 -20.39
CA LEU A 548 6.64 -8.03 -21.62
C LEU A 548 7.13 -7.24 -22.85
N GLY A 549 6.66 -6.00 -22.98
CA GLY A 549 7.00 -5.12 -24.10
C GLY A 549 8.48 -4.73 -24.17
N THR A 550 9.16 -4.63 -23.02
CA THR A 550 10.61 -4.33 -22.97
C THR A 550 11.45 -5.45 -23.57
N VAL A 551 11.00 -6.71 -23.48
CA VAL A 551 11.69 -7.88 -24.04
C VAL A 551 11.17 -8.21 -25.45
N GLY A 552 10.08 -7.56 -25.89
CA GLY A 552 9.47 -7.81 -27.20
C GLY A 552 8.59 -9.05 -27.27
N ASP A 553 7.99 -9.47 -26.14
CA ASP A 553 7.08 -10.61 -26.07
C ASP A 553 5.66 -10.24 -26.53
N ASP A 554 5.50 -10.05 -27.84
CA ASP A 554 4.24 -9.63 -28.48
C ASP A 554 3.13 -10.65 -28.27
N GLU A 555 3.46 -11.94 -28.33
CA GLU A 555 2.54 -13.03 -27.97
C GLU A 555 2.06 -12.89 -26.52
N GLY A 556 2.97 -12.69 -25.56
CA GLY A 556 2.60 -12.47 -24.16
C GLY A 556 1.65 -11.29 -23.97
N LEU A 557 1.85 -10.20 -24.71
CA LEU A 557 0.97 -9.03 -24.69
C LEU A 557 -0.44 -9.34 -25.22
N LEU A 558 -0.54 -10.04 -26.36
CA LEU A 558 -1.83 -10.45 -26.92
C LEU A 558 -2.57 -11.41 -25.98
N HIS A 559 -1.87 -12.38 -25.38
CA HIS A 559 -2.47 -13.29 -24.41
C HIS A 559 -3.00 -12.55 -23.17
N LEU A 560 -2.24 -11.57 -22.66
CA LEU A 560 -2.68 -10.73 -21.55
C LEU A 560 -3.92 -9.92 -21.95
N LEU A 561 -3.94 -9.30 -23.13
CA LEU A 561 -5.07 -8.52 -23.63
C LEU A 561 -6.34 -9.38 -23.77
N ARG A 562 -6.23 -10.60 -24.31
CA ARG A 562 -7.34 -11.57 -24.39
C ARG A 562 -7.86 -11.95 -22.99
N TRP A 563 -6.97 -12.12 -22.01
CA TRP A 563 -7.38 -12.35 -20.63
C TRP A 563 -8.12 -11.13 -20.05
N MET A 564 -7.55 -9.93 -20.20
CA MET A 564 -8.17 -8.70 -19.69
C MET A 564 -9.56 -8.46 -20.31
N SER A 565 -9.72 -8.70 -21.62
CA SER A 565 -10.99 -8.61 -22.33
C SER A 565 -12.05 -9.56 -21.77
N ARG A 566 -11.69 -10.82 -21.48
CA ARG A 566 -12.58 -11.79 -20.83
C ARG A 566 -12.95 -11.42 -19.40
N SER A 567 -12.06 -10.70 -18.71
CA SER A 567 -12.25 -10.22 -17.33
C SER A 567 -12.65 -8.74 -17.26
N ALA A 568 -13.18 -8.15 -18.33
CA ALA A 568 -13.42 -6.71 -18.43
C ALA A 568 -14.39 -6.18 -17.36
N VAL A 569 -15.52 -6.85 -17.14
CA VAL A 569 -16.52 -6.43 -16.14
C VAL A 569 -15.93 -6.36 -14.73
N PRO A 570 -15.33 -7.43 -14.17
CA PRO A 570 -14.76 -7.34 -12.82
C PRO A 570 -13.53 -6.43 -12.74
N LEU A 571 -12.80 -6.21 -13.84
CA LEU A 571 -11.72 -5.20 -13.92
C LEU A 571 -12.27 -3.77 -13.84
N GLU A 572 -13.37 -3.48 -14.53
CA GLU A 572 -14.04 -2.18 -14.51
C GLU A 572 -14.62 -1.89 -13.12
N GLU A 573 -15.30 -2.86 -12.51
CA GLU A 573 -15.81 -2.74 -11.14
C GLU A 573 -14.69 -2.52 -10.11
N ALA A 574 -13.57 -3.25 -10.24
CA ALA A 574 -12.41 -3.05 -9.37
C ALA A 574 -11.74 -1.69 -9.59
N SER A 575 -11.64 -1.25 -10.85
CA SER A 575 -11.13 0.06 -11.25
C SER A 575 -11.96 1.19 -10.64
N ASP A 576 -13.29 1.04 -10.63
CA ASP A 576 -14.23 1.99 -10.05
C ASP A 576 -14.08 2.15 -8.53
N GLU A 577 -13.56 1.16 -7.80
CA GLU A 577 -13.23 1.34 -6.38
C GLU A 577 -12.04 2.31 -6.16
N HIS A 578 -11.26 2.60 -7.20
CA HIS A 578 -10.07 3.46 -7.18
C HIS A 578 -10.32 4.82 -7.87
N LEU A 579 -9.96 5.92 -7.18
CA LEU A 579 -10.11 7.28 -7.73
C LEU A 579 -9.37 7.51 -9.06
N ASN A 580 -8.26 6.81 -9.29
CA ASN A 580 -7.46 6.90 -10.52
C ASN A 580 -7.60 5.67 -11.43
N GLY A 581 -8.60 4.80 -11.18
CA GLY A 581 -8.77 3.54 -11.89
C GLY A 581 -8.91 3.72 -13.40
N ALA A 582 -9.85 4.58 -13.84
CA ALA A 582 -10.08 4.85 -15.26
C ALA A 582 -8.84 5.36 -15.99
N ARG A 583 -8.06 6.26 -15.36
CA ARG A 583 -6.78 6.74 -15.92
C ARG A 583 -5.78 5.60 -16.08
N MET A 584 -5.62 4.75 -15.06
CA MET A 584 -4.70 3.60 -15.12
C MET A 584 -5.15 2.55 -16.14
N MET A 585 -6.46 2.34 -16.30
CA MET A 585 -7.01 1.50 -17.36
C MET A 585 -6.60 2.04 -18.73
N ARG A 586 -6.82 3.33 -18.98
CA ARG A 586 -6.43 3.98 -20.24
C ARG A 586 -4.92 3.85 -20.48
N GLN A 587 -4.08 4.15 -19.49
CA GLN A 587 -2.63 4.01 -19.61
C GLN A 587 -2.17 2.57 -19.89
N THR A 588 -2.86 1.56 -19.34
CA THR A 588 -2.58 0.16 -19.65
C THR A 588 -2.83 -0.16 -21.12
N LEU A 589 -3.98 0.25 -21.66
CA LEU A 589 -4.31 0.02 -23.08
C LEU A 589 -3.37 0.78 -24.02
N VAL A 590 -3.02 2.03 -23.68
CA VAL A 590 -2.04 2.82 -24.43
C VAL A 590 -0.68 2.13 -24.46
N ALA A 591 -0.22 1.60 -23.33
CA ALA A 591 1.05 0.88 -23.25
C ALA A 591 1.07 -0.35 -24.15
N ILE A 592 -0.02 -1.13 -24.21
CA ILE A 592 -0.15 -2.29 -25.10
C ILE A 592 0.03 -1.85 -26.56
N ARG A 593 -0.67 -0.80 -26.99
CA ARG A 593 -0.54 -0.23 -28.34
C ARG A 593 0.89 0.17 -28.65
N VAL A 594 1.55 0.91 -27.75
CA VAL A 594 2.93 1.40 -27.91
C VAL A 594 3.94 0.27 -28.13
N PHE A 595 3.75 -0.87 -27.47
CA PHE A 595 4.67 -2.01 -27.61
C PHE A 595 4.37 -2.89 -28.82
N LEU A 596 3.09 -3.16 -29.14
CA LEU A 596 2.74 -3.96 -30.32
C LEU A 596 3.06 -3.25 -31.64
N GLU A 597 2.75 -1.95 -31.74
CA GLU A 597 3.06 -1.14 -32.94
C GLU A 597 4.52 -0.65 -32.98
N LYS A 598 5.34 -1.00 -31.98
CA LYS A 598 6.74 -0.57 -31.81
C LYS A 598 6.91 0.97 -31.90
N LEU A 599 5.93 1.74 -31.45
CA LEU A 599 5.92 3.22 -31.58
C LEU A 599 7.02 3.92 -30.79
N HIS A 600 7.60 3.20 -29.83
CA HIS A 600 8.75 3.62 -29.04
C HIS A 600 10.09 3.52 -29.78
N GLN A 601 10.13 2.80 -30.89
CA GLN A 601 11.31 2.63 -31.74
C GLN A 601 11.34 3.70 -32.85
N PRO A 602 12.49 3.92 -33.51
CA PRO A 602 12.59 4.82 -34.64
C PRO A 602 11.57 4.48 -35.74
N ILE A 603 11.17 5.48 -36.53
CA ILE A 603 10.09 5.37 -37.54
C ILE A 603 10.25 4.14 -38.46
N GLY A 604 11.49 3.73 -38.78
CA GLY A 604 11.76 2.57 -39.65
C GLY A 604 11.53 1.18 -39.03
N ALA A 605 11.32 1.08 -37.72
CA ALA A 605 11.04 -0.17 -37.01
C ALA A 605 9.57 -0.30 -36.56
N ARG A 606 8.74 0.69 -36.90
CA ARG A 606 7.30 0.69 -36.57
C ARG A 606 6.57 -0.36 -37.40
N VAL A 607 5.65 -1.05 -36.76
CA VAL A 607 4.79 -2.05 -37.38
C VAL A 607 3.40 -1.44 -37.57
N ALA A 608 2.70 -1.79 -38.65
CA ALA A 608 1.31 -1.39 -38.86
C ALA A 608 0.43 -1.89 -37.70
N SER A 609 -0.68 -1.19 -37.43
CA SER A 609 -1.65 -1.53 -36.37
C SER A 609 -1.89 -3.03 -36.31
N ASP A 610 -1.66 -3.64 -35.15
CA ASP A 610 -1.97 -5.05 -34.92
C ASP A 610 -3.49 -5.23 -34.98
N SER A 611 -3.97 -5.80 -36.08
CA SER A 611 -5.40 -6.00 -36.34
C SER A 611 -6.07 -6.81 -35.24
N GLU A 612 -5.35 -7.73 -34.61
CA GLU A 612 -5.93 -8.56 -33.56
C GLU A 612 -6.16 -7.76 -32.28
N ALA A 613 -5.17 -6.97 -31.84
CA ALA A 613 -5.31 -6.17 -30.63
C ALA A 613 -6.44 -5.14 -30.76
N TYR A 614 -6.55 -4.50 -31.93
CA TYR A 614 -7.64 -3.59 -32.25
C TYR A 614 -9.01 -4.29 -32.19
N ASP A 615 -9.12 -5.48 -32.77
CA ASP A 615 -10.36 -6.27 -32.77
C ASP A 615 -10.79 -6.68 -31.36
N ILE A 616 -9.83 -7.07 -30.51
CA ILE A 616 -10.13 -7.45 -29.12
C ILE A 616 -10.70 -6.26 -28.35
N VAL A 617 -10.03 -5.10 -28.40
CA VAL A 617 -10.46 -3.90 -27.67
C VAL A 617 -11.80 -3.38 -28.18
N SER A 618 -11.98 -3.35 -29.50
CA SER A 618 -13.22 -2.84 -30.12
C SER A 618 -14.45 -3.72 -29.82
N ARG A 619 -14.25 -5.00 -29.50
CA ARG A 619 -15.31 -5.93 -29.10
C ARG A 619 -15.57 -5.95 -27.59
N THR A 620 -14.71 -5.34 -26.78
CA THR A 620 -14.88 -5.27 -25.32
C THR A 620 -15.76 -4.09 -24.94
N PRO A 621 -16.92 -4.31 -24.28
CA PRO A 621 -17.79 -3.23 -23.84
C PRO A 621 -17.06 -2.27 -22.89
N GLY A 622 -17.28 -0.95 -23.08
CA GLY A 622 -16.70 0.09 -22.23
C GLY A 622 -15.24 0.44 -22.54
N TRP A 623 -14.60 -0.23 -23.51
CA TRP A 623 -13.23 0.07 -23.92
C TRP A 623 -13.18 0.75 -25.29
N GLU A 624 -12.18 1.60 -25.45
CA GLU A 624 -11.92 2.32 -26.70
C GLU A 624 -10.43 2.17 -27.06
N TRP A 625 -10.14 1.98 -28.34
CA TRP A 625 -8.75 1.93 -28.80
C TRP A 625 -8.03 3.27 -28.51
N PRO A 626 -6.77 3.25 -28.03
CA PRO A 626 -6.02 4.47 -27.78
C PRO A 626 -5.85 5.34 -29.02
N SER A 627 -6.04 6.65 -28.89
CA SER A 627 -5.76 7.61 -29.97
C SER A 627 -4.27 7.93 -30.07
N ASP A 628 -3.85 8.57 -31.17
CA ASP A 628 -2.45 9.00 -31.32
C ASP A 628 -2.06 10.05 -30.29
N ALA A 629 -3.00 10.92 -29.88
CA ALA A 629 -2.78 11.88 -28.80
C ALA A 629 -2.49 11.19 -27.46
N ASP A 630 -3.22 10.10 -27.15
CA ASP A 630 -2.94 9.33 -25.92
C ASP A 630 -1.53 8.72 -25.95
N VAL A 631 -1.07 8.27 -27.12
CA VAL A 631 0.29 7.72 -27.29
C VAL A 631 1.34 8.80 -27.10
N GLU A 632 1.16 9.98 -27.70
CA GLU A 632 2.07 11.11 -27.54
C GLU A 632 2.19 11.54 -26.08
N ASP A 633 1.06 11.69 -25.37
CA ASP A 633 1.02 12.01 -23.94
C ASP A 633 1.73 10.94 -23.11
N TYR A 634 1.50 9.67 -23.42
CA TYR A 634 2.11 8.55 -22.70
C TYR A 634 3.63 8.45 -22.89
N LEU A 635 4.13 8.72 -24.09
CA LEU A 635 5.57 8.76 -24.38
C LEU A 635 6.25 10.01 -23.79
N ALA A 636 5.51 11.11 -23.63
CA ALA A 636 5.98 12.33 -23.00
C ALA A 636 6.08 12.22 -21.47
N GLU A 637 5.33 11.32 -20.82
CA GLU A 637 5.43 11.10 -19.37
C GLU A 637 6.85 10.61 -18.99
N PRO A 638 7.51 11.22 -17.98
CA PRO A 638 8.85 10.81 -17.54
C PRO A 638 8.88 9.35 -17.02
N VAL A 639 7.72 8.78 -16.71
CA VAL A 639 7.53 7.37 -16.34
C VAL A 639 7.94 6.42 -17.46
N TYR A 640 7.91 6.85 -18.73
CA TYR A 640 8.37 6.07 -19.88
C TYR A 640 9.88 5.83 -19.85
N TYR A 641 10.66 6.82 -19.38
CA TYR A 641 12.13 6.82 -19.40
C TYR A 641 12.80 6.44 -18.06
N VAL A 642 12.05 6.16 -16.98
CA VAL A 642 12.61 5.79 -15.65
C VAL A 642 12.60 4.31 -15.38
#